data_AF-A0A7V3KX34-F1
#
_entry.id   AF-A0A7V3KX34-F1
#
_cell.length_a   1.000
_cell.length_b   1.000
_cell.length_c   1.000
_cell.angle_alpha   90.00
_cell.angle_beta   90.00
_cell.angle_gamma   90.00
#
_symmetry.space_group_name_H-M   'P 1'
#
loop_
_entity.id
_entity.type
_entity.pdbx_description
1 polymer ?
#
loop_
_entity_poly.entity_id
_entity_poly.type
_entity_poly.pdbx_seq_one_letter_code
_entity_poly.pdbx_strand_id
1 'polypeptide(L)'
;MVKKLHWRPGARESKKKIGLQFSEKMVGYISATEDFVLGEKRGRAEGNYLSFEVTISITDIEDFSKLSGHQAILEGFVSSKIWGEKIPIHQGKFSLFIIDKETGQRQMTYSFCFPSEQGENYFLYGYKVIAPDPQKIDFWDDLTTLYTRIYQGSSPAGKIIGSGILRFQLTSLPAMLASYKVIPPPPLGQKMKIINKFFSFCYGEFRDTYLRKFTPFYYTGYENLILTGQLRSKSGAEYPFCFFSGIHDKDFPWGDEESFWDMALVIQKNEKEWLKLALTDRVIEGLYLDVEKGEYQYAGPLFHIKEGQQLFRSELQRKNLPAHLEKVKIKMALHFAAERYTTVNIPFRLIKKNEQILKKGKGRNLAEWLPRLNSLGFTLTPFRIFSGQGKIEIEGGDLQEEYSLIPEKTIGEAEKATLHNLRWPKLAYKYNCQLSPPCPDIFLNLQTDVLWKKRRDFRDKLEETIGQMVKQFVFWRLRLQPGEGQKISERSTPPFWQKEKSILELINDHFPTAVLKRQISEKHDHQGHIYLGLEEETDPLNLGSINSEKVVKVAAIKNQNKFRALDEVLAQTDFFDKLAQAQQSAKKSQEEFSIIIKPNFMFMYSLNDPSTYTDPELIEYLIDRIYERGYRHIACAEARSTYGTFFTNREVKTVAHYIGLKEKNYRLIDLSEDLVEFSFSGKLGQHYVNRQWQQADFRISFAKNKTHSYAFYTLAIKNIYGALPLENKFFEYHHQRDIFETTIAFIQAFPVHFALIDAHLSADGPFGIFADKSPNLTQTIIGSEDLVAADWIGAAKMGLDPLVSDYMKKAVEAFGKPHIQVIGDRSVYPHWVNVSDIIPLFAFNVLDRQYYFGNLFYSLFAYMDEFFQYKDPGLGRKFARELAQPLKTLFFQKVRKGELNQDLNRELFSSLTKLL
;
A
#
# COMPACT_ATOMS: atom_id res chain seq x y z
N MET A 1 39.43 -3.00 43.05
CA MET A 1 40.22 -2.36 41.98
C MET A 1 39.54 -2.64 40.64
N VAL A 2 38.75 -1.68 40.15
CA VAL A 2 38.04 -1.76 38.86
C VAL A 2 38.84 -0.92 37.86
N LYS A 3 39.36 -1.54 36.80
CA LYS A 3 40.16 -0.85 35.77
C LYS A 3 39.24 0.07 34.96
N LYS A 4 39.35 1.38 35.22
CA LYS A 4 38.90 2.47 34.34
C LYS A 4 39.64 2.37 33.02
N LEU A 5 38.96 2.02 31.92
CA LEU A 5 39.47 2.27 30.57
C LEU A 5 39.03 3.68 30.17
N HIS A 6 39.97 4.62 30.18
CA HIS A 6 39.80 5.93 29.54
C HIS A 6 40.09 5.78 28.04
N TRP A 7 39.17 6.20 27.19
CA TRP A 7 39.36 6.20 25.73
C TRP A 7 39.46 7.66 25.26
N ARG A 8 40.49 7.98 24.47
CA ARG A 8 40.73 9.32 23.92
C ARG A 8 40.01 9.47 22.57
N PRO A 9 39.53 10.67 22.20
CA PRO A 9 38.94 10.91 20.88
C PRO A 9 40.00 10.70 19.79
N GLY A 10 39.72 9.81 18.84
CA GLY A 10 40.55 9.61 17.66
C GLY A 10 40.47 10.83 16.74
N ALA A 11 41.60 11.45 16.44
CA ALA A 11 41.70 12.46 15.40
C ALA A 11 41.32 11.85 14.04
N ARG A 12 40.46 12.53 13.28
CA ARG A 12 40.09 12.17 11.91
C ARG A 12 41.33 12.25 11.01
N GLU A 13 41.90 11.12 10.62
CA GLU A 13 42.69 11.05 9.37
C GLU A 13 41.73 11.21 8.18
N SER A 14 42.02 12.12 7.26
CA SER A 14 41.28 12.24 6.01
C SER A 14 41.52 10.98 5.16
N LYS A 15 40.56 10.05 5.14
CA LYS A 15 40.60 8.92 4.19
C LYS A 15 40.68 9.47 2.76
N LYS A 16 41.65 9.00 1.96
CA LYS A 16 41.72 9.30 0.53
C LYS A 16 40.48 8.75 -0.17
N LYS A 17 39.76 9.60 -0.92
CA LYS A 17 38.60 9.20 -1.73
C LYS A 17 39.05 8.23 -2.83
N ILE A 18 38.33 7.13 -3.00
CA ILE A 18 38.61 6.10 -4.01
C ILE A 18 37.49 6.14 -5.05
N GLY A 19 37.81 6.50 -6.28
CA GLY A 19 36.93 6.53 -7.44
C GLY A 19 37.08 5.31 -8.37
N LEU A 20 36.15 5.18 -9.32
CA LEU A 20 36.06 4.09 -10.30
C LEU A 20 35.73 4.64 -11.69
N GLN A 21 36.37 4.11 -12.73
CA GLN A 21 36.08 4.48 -14.12
C GLN A 21 35.93 3.24 -15.00
N PHE A 22 34.94 3.22 -15.89
CA PHE A 22 34.70 2.14 -16.87
C PHE A 22 33.98 2.67 -18.12
N SER A 23 34.03 1.93 -19.22
CA SER A 23 33.42 2.33 -20.51
C SER A 23 32.29 1.40 -20.95
N GLU A 24 31.22 1.96 -21.51
CA GLU A 24 30.04 1.25 -22.02
C GLU A 24 29.72 1.70 -23.46
N LYS A 25 29.13 0.79 -24.25
CA LYS A 25 28.63 1.07 -25.60
C LYS A 25 27.18 0.61 -25.74
N MET A 26 26.33 1.50 -26.24
CA MET A 26 24.91 1.25 -26.49
C MET A 26 24.58 1.47 -27.96
N VAL A 27 23.77 0.60 -28.57
CA VAL A 27 23.42 0.67 -30.00
C VAL A 27 21.95 0.32 -30.21
N GLY A 28 21.24 1.06 -31.06
CA GLY A 28 19.84 0.79 -31.36
C GLY A 28 19.31 1.66 -32.49
N TYR A 29 17.99 1.84 -32.49
CA TYR A 29 17.28 2.57 -33.54
C TYR A 29 16.24 3.51 -32.95
N ILE A 30 16.03 4.64 -33.61
CA ILE A 30 15.09 5.69 -33.19
C ILE A 30 14.24 6.17 -34.38
N SER A 31 13.07 6.74 -34.10
CA SER A 31 12.22 7.40 -35.09
C SER A 31 11.37 8.50 -34.46
N ALA A 32 10.74 9.35 -35.26
CA ALA A 32 9.93 10.49 -34.82
C ALA A 32 8.56 10.04 -34.27
N THR A 33 8.57 9.54 -33.03
CA THR A 33 7.40 9.08 -32.27
C THR A 33 7.68 9.22 -30.77
N GLU A 34 6.63 9.22 -29.94
CA GLU A 34 6.75 9.21 -28.48
C GLU A 34 6.80 7.78 -27.91
N ASP A 35 6.29 6.79 -28.64
CA ASP A 35 6.31 5.38 -28.28
C ASP A 35 7.67 4.74 -28.63
N PHE A 36 8.31 4.13 -27.64
CA PHE A 36 9.64 3.53 -27.76
C PHE A 36 9.68 2.29 -28.67
N VAL A 37 8.70 1.39 -28.56
CA VAL A 37 8.65 0.12 -29.31
C VAL A 37 8.35 0.39 -30.77
N LEU A 38 7.40 1.29 -31.03
CA LEU A 38 7.12 1.78 -32.36
C LEU A 38 8.34 2.51 -32.96
N GLY A 39 9.05 3.29 -32.14
CA GLY A 39 10.26 4.01 -32.51
C GLY A 39 11.41 3.09 -32.95
N GLU A 40 11.69 2.03 -32.19
CA GLU A 40 12.69 1.01 -32.55
C GLU A 40 12.31 0.32 -33.88
N LYS A 41 11.04 -0.10 -34.03
CA LYS A 41 10.57 -0.81 -35.22
C LYS A 41 10.67 0.05 -36.49
N ARG A 42 10.22 1.31 -36.43
CA ARG A 42 10.30 2.25 -37.57
C ARG A 42 11.74 2.64 -37.87
N GLY A 43 12.50 3.00 -36.83
CA GLY A 43 13.91 3.37 -36.97
C GLY A 43 14.73 2.25 -37.62
N ARG A 44 14.43 0.98 -37.29
CA ARG A 44 15.07 -0.18 -37.92
C ARG A 44 14.70 -0.33 -39.40
N ALA A 45 13.44 -0.11 -39.76
CA ALA A 45 13.00 -0.15 -41.16
C ALA A 45 13.62 0.99 -42.00
N GLU A 46 13.83 2.15 -41.39
CA GLU A 46 14.42 3.35 -42.02
C GLU A 46 15.97 3.37 -41.97
N GLY A 47 16.58 2.43 -41.24
CA GLY A 47 18.02 2.39 -40.98
C GLY A 47 18.53 3.55 -40.11
N ASN A 48 17.66 4.19 -39.33
CA ASN A 48 17.97 5.31 -38.45
C ASN A 48 18.57 4.82 -37.13
N TYR A 49 19.85 4.44 -37.18
CA TYR A 49 20.56 3.98 -35.99
C TYR A 49 20.98 5.14 -35.08
N LEU A 50 21.12 4.80 -33.80
CA LEU A 50 21.71 5.64 -32.77
C LEU A 50 22.62 4.77 -31.91
N SER A 51 23.81 5.26 -31.61
CA SER A 51 24.74 4.61 -30.69
C SER A 51 25.52 5.63 -29.88
N PHE A 52 25.96 5.25 -28.69
CA PHE A 52 26.91 6.05 -27.93
C PHE A 52 27.97 5.18 -27.28
N GLU A 53 29.18 5.71 -27.20
CA GLU A 53 30.34 5.12 -26.54
C GLU A 53 30.80 6.08 -25.45
N VAL A 54 30.71 5.64 -24.20
CA VAL A 54 30.87 6.53 -23.04
C VAL A 54 31.77 5.93 -22.00
N THR A 55 32.49 6.79 -21.27
CA THR A 55 33.25 6.48 -20.08
C THR A 55 32.55 7.11 -18.88
N ILE A 56 32.20 6.27 -17.91
CA ILE A 56 31.54 6.65 -16.67
C ILE A 56 32.61 6.78 -15.57
N SER A 57 32.64 7.92 -14.89
CA SER A 57 33.62 8.25 -13.85
C SER A 57 32.93 8.55 -12.53
N ILE A 58 33.16 7.68 -11.54
CA ILE A 58 32.72 7.80 -10.15
C ILE A 58 33.88 8.36 -9.33
N THR A 59 33.68 9.51 -8.69
CA THR A 59 34.73 10.23 -7.95
C THR A 59 35.00 9.63 -6.56
N ASP A 60 33.97 9.08 -5.92
CA ASP A 60 34.06 8.44 -4.61
C ASP A 60 33.07 7.28 -4.51
N ILE A 61 33.57 6.05 -4.46
CA ILE A 61 32.78 4.82 -4.38
C ILE A 61 32.03 4.74 -3.04
N GLU A 62 32.60 5.25 -1.94
CA GLU A 62 31.91 5.20 -0.65
C GLU A 62 30.70 6.15 -0.66
N ASP A 63 30.85 7.37 -1.17
CA ASP A 63 29.73 8.30 -1.32
C ASP A 63 28.73 7.82 -2.38
N PHE A 64 29.19 7.22 -3.48
CA PHE A 64 28.36 6.55 -4.50
C PHE A 64 27.67 5.28 -3.97
N SER A 65 27.91 4.82 -2.73
CA SER A 65 27.26 3.63 -2.16
C SER A 65 26.34 3.94 -0.97
N LYS A 66 26.18 5.22 -0.58
CA LYS A 66 25.56 5.60 0.71
C LYS A 66 24.06 5.96 0.67
N LEU A 67 23.50 6.43 -0.45
CA LEU A 67 22.10 6.93 -0.56
C LEU A 67 21.53 6.77 -1.98
N SER A 68 20.21 6.63 -2.13
CA SER A 68 19.51 6.51 -3.42
C SER A 68 19.70 7.75 -4.33
N GLY A 69 19.91 7.51 -5.64
CA GLY A 69 20.05 8.58 -6.66
C GLY A 69 21.49 8.93 -7.06
N HIS A 70 22.42 7.97 -7.00
CA HIS A 70 23.85 8.20 -7.29
C HIS A 70 24.09 8.84 -8.66
N GLN A 71 24.87 9.91 -8.73
CA GLN A 71 25.29 10.53 -10.00
C GLN A 71 26.78 10.28 -10.25
N ALA A 72 27.11 9.89 -11.47
CA ALA A 72 28.46 9.81 -11.99
C ALA A 72 28.59 10.67 -13.25
N ILE A 73 29.82 11.11 -13.53
CA ILE A 73 30.11 11.88 -14.74
C ILE A 73 30.18 10.91 -15.92
N LEU A 74 29.54 11.28 -17.02
CA LEU A 74 29.50 10.51 -18.25
C LEU A 74 30.11 11.37 -19.38
N GLU A 75 31.17 10.86 -20.02
CA GLU A 75 31.88 11.54 -21.12
C GLU A 75 32.02 10.58 -22.30
N GLY A 76 32.03 11.06 -23.53
CA GLY A 76 32.12 10.18 -24.68
C GLY A 76 31.57 10.78 -25.97
N PHE A 77 31.10 9.89 -26.83
CA PHE A 77 30.64 10.25 -28.17
C PHE A 77 29.31 9.59 -28.51
N VAL A 78 28.50 10.28 -29.30
CA VAL A 78 27.27 9.76 -29.91
C VAL A 78 27.43 9.69 -31.43
N SER A 79 26.88 8.63 -32.03
CA SER A 79 26.90 8.36 -33.47
C SER A 79 25.48 8.05 -33.94
N SER A 80 25.03 8.72 -34.99
CA SER A 80 23.72 8.51 -35.59
C SER A 80 23.72 8.84 -37.07
N LYS A 81 22.88 8.13 -37.83
CA LYS A 81 22.58 8.49 -39.22
C LYS A 81 22.03 9.92 -39.38
N ILE A 82 21.32 10.44 -38.38
CA ILE A 82 20.61 11.72 -38.46
C ILE A 82 21.55 12.91 -38.17
N TRP A 83 22.40 12.77 -37.16
CA TRP A 83 23.20 13.89 -36.64
C TRP A 83 24.69 13.82 -36.95
N GLY A 84 25.20 12.68 -37.41
CA GLY A 84 26.62 12.46 -37.71
C GLY A 84 27.28 11.42 -36.83
N GLU A 85 28.56 11.16 -37.10
CA GLU A 85 29.37 10.14 -36.43
C GLU A 85 30.32 10.75 -35.39
N LYS A 86 30.48 10.08 -34.24
CA LYS A 86 31.43 10.44 -33.16
C LYS A 86 31.33 11.89 -32.69
N ILE A 87 30.12 12.38 -32.50
CA ILE A 87 29.84 13.70 -31.97
C ILE A 87 30.17 13.71 -30.47
N PRO A 88 31.00 14.64 -29.97
CA PRO A 88 31.31 14.73 -28.55
C PRO A 88 30.08 15.13 -27.74
N ILE A 89 29.87 14.45 -26.62
CA ILE A 89 28.79 14.79 -25.69
C ILE A 89 29.27 15.79 -24.63
N HIS A 90 28.32 16.53 -24.06
CA HIS A 90 28.55 17.50 -23.00
C HIS A 90 27.55 17.32 -21.86
N GLN A 91 27.91 17.77 -20.66
CA GLN A 91 27.07 17.72 -19.46
C GLN A 91 26.53 16.31 -19.14
N GLY A 92 27.31 15.27 -19.45
CA GLY A 92 26.84 13.91 -19.30
C GLY A 92 26.75 13.46 -17.85
N LYS A 93 25.60 12.86 -17.51
CA LYS A 93 25.28 12.29 -16.21
C LYS A 93 24.81 10.86 -16.37
N PHE A 94 25.41 9.98 -15.59
CA PHE A 94 24.93 8.62 -15.36
C PHE A 94 24.33 8.55 -13.97
N SER A 95 23.21 7.85 -13.79
CA SER A 95 22.67 7.61 -12.46
C SER A 95 22.14 6.21 -12.26
N LEU A 96 22.33 5.70 -11.05
CA LEU A 96 21.99 4.33 -10.69
C LEU A 96 20.91 4.33 -9.61
N PHE A 97 19.88 3.50 -9.80
CA PHE A 97 18.78 3.29 -8.85
C PHE A 97 18.00 4.57 -8.51
N ILE A 98 17.84 5.47 -9.48
CA ILE A 98 16.86 6.55 -9.35
C ILE A 98 15.48 5.91 -9.27
N ILE A 99 14.69 6.27 -8.28
CA ILE A 99 13.31 5.79 -8.17
C ILE A 99 12.45 6.71 -9.02
N ASP A 100 11.78 6.13 -10.00
CA ASP A 100 10.78 6.81 -10.80
C ASP A 100 9.61 7.25 -9.90
N LYS A 101 9.28 8.54 -9.95
CA LYS A 101 8.29 9.13 -9.06
C LYS A 101 6.89 8.55 -9.24
N GLU A 102 6.50 8.30 -10.50
CA GLU A 102 5.14 7.87 -10.86
C GLU A 102 4.92 6.38 -10.63
N THR A 103 5.90 5.56 -11.00
CA THR A 103 5.81 4.10 -10.95
C THR A 103 6.44 3.50 -9.69
N GLY A 104 7.31 4.25 -9.01
CA GLY A 104 8.13 3.74 -7.90
C GLY A 104 9.21 2.76 -8.35
N GLN A 105 9.40 2.53 -9.65
CA GLN A 105 10.38 1.56 -10.17
C GLN A 105 11.79 2.14 -10.11
N ARG A 106 12.80 1.29 -9.87
CA ARG A 106 14.19 1.74 -9.93
C ARG A 106 14.61 1.84 -11.40
N GLN A 107 15.32 2.90 -11.73
CA GLN A 107 15.85 3.17 -13.06
C GLN A 107 17.35 3.40 -13.01
N MET A 108 18.01 3.03 -14.10
CA MET A 108 19.38 3.45 -14.41
C MET A 108 19.29 4.46 -15.55
N THR A 109 19.69 5.70 -15.31
CA THR A 109 19.46 6.80 -16.26
C THR A 109 20.76 7.28 -16.88
N TYR A 110 20.67 7.66 -18.15
CA TYR A 110 21.75 8.21 -18.96
C TYR A 110 21.24 9.53 -19.55
N SER A 111 21.96 10.62 -19.33
CA SER A 111 21.59 11.91 -19.90
C SER A 111 22.79 12.71 -20.33
N PHE A 112 22.71 13.39 -21.46
CA PHE A 112 23.76 14.27 -21.98
C PHE A 112 23.25 15.15 -23.12
N CYS A 113 23.95 16.25 -23.35
CA CYS A 113 23.77 17.14 -24.49
C CYS A 113 24.73 16.75 -25.62
N PHE A 114 24.33 16.95 -26.88
CA PHE A 114 25.21 16.84 -28.04
C PHE A 114 24.77 17.80 -29.16
N PRO A 115 25.72 18.42 -29.88
CA PRO A 115 25.39 19.29 -31.02
C PRO A 115 25.15 18.49 -32.31
N SER A 116 24.35 19.01 -33.24
CA SER A 116 24.36 18.54 -34.64
C SER A 116 25.52 19.17 -35.41
N GLU A 117 25.80 18.63 -36.61
CA GLU A 117 26.71 19.26 -37.58
C GLU A 117 26.32 20.70 -37.94
N GLN A 118 25.05 21.08 -37.77
CA GLN A 118 24.53 22.43 -38.03
C GLN A 118 24.59 23.36 -36.79
N GLY A 119 25.11 22.88 -35.65
CA GLY A 119 25.30 23.67 -34.43
C GLY A 119 24.07 23.75 -33.52
N GLU A 120 22.98 23.04 -33.83
CA GLU A 120 21.83 22.93 -32.94
C GLU A 120 22.11 21.94 -31.81
N ASN A 121 21.65 22.23 -30.59
CA ASN A 121 21.82 21.32 -29.45
C ASN A 121 20.65 20.37 -29.29
N TYR A 122 20.98 19.15 -28.91
CA TYR A 122 20.04 18.07 -28.63
C TYR A 122 20.34 17.47 -27.26
N PHE A 123 19.29 17.00 -26.58
CA PHE A 123 19.39 16.37 -25.27
C PHE A 123 18.90 14.93 -25.36
N LEU A 124 19.76 13.98 -24.98
CA LEU A 124 19.40 12.58 -24.86
C LEU A 124 19.02 12.29 -23.40
N TYR A 125 17.89 11.62 -23.20
CA TYR A 125 17.53 10.98 -21.96
C TYR A 125 17.19 9.52 -22.21
N GLY A 126 17.96 8.62 -21.60
CA GLY A 126 17.74 7.19 -21.64
C GLY A 126 17.54 6.64 -20.24
N TYR A 127 16.65 5.66 -20.08
CA TYR A 127 16.51 4.93 -18.82
C TYR A 127 16.34 3.43 -19.05
N LYS A 128 17.00 2.63 -18.21
CA LYS A 128 16.77 1.19 -18.08
C LYS A 128 15.85 0.97 -16.89
N VAL A 129 14.79 0.19 -17.07
CA VAL A 129 13.86 -0.15 -16.00
C VAL A 129 14.41 -1.36 -15.25
N ILE A 130 14.48 -1.27 -13.92
CA ILE A 130 14.92 -2.36 -13.05
C ILE A 130 13.70 -2.82 -12.26
N ALA A 131 12.87 -3.65 -12.89
CA ALA A 131 11.65 -4.18 -12.30
C ALA A 131 11.38 -5.61 -12.79
N PRO A 132 10.99 -6.55 -11.91
CA PRO A 132 10.67 -7.92 -12.33
C PRO A 132 9.33 -7.97 -13.08
N ASP A 133 9.31 -8.55 -14.28
CA ASP A 133 8.07 -8.90 -14.98
C ASP A 133 7.31 -10.00 -14.19
N PRO A 134 5.99 -9.86 -13.92
CA PRO A 134 5.20 -10.90 -13.29
C PRO A 134 5.05 -12.21 -14.06
N GLN A 135 5.26 -12.20 -15.38
CA GLN A 135 4.94 -13.31 -16.28
C GLN A 135 6.19 -13.96 -16.92
N LYS A 136 7.38 -13.36 -16.79
CA LYS A 136 8.66 -13.85 -17.37
C LYS A 136 9.88 -13.54 -16.49
N ILE A 137 10.98 -14.25 -16.71
CA ILE A 137 12.29 -13.96 -16.09
C ILE A 137 13.15 -13.25 -17.14
N ASP A 138 13.04 -11.92 -17.23
CA ASP A 138 13.63 -11.10 -18.31
C ASP A 138 14.89 -10.32 -17.88
N PHE A 139 15.57 -10.77 -16.81
CA PHE A 139 16.75 -10.11 -16.20
C PHE A 139 17.79 -9.55 -17.18
N TRP A 140 18.15 -10.33 -18.20
CA TRP A 140 19.16 -9.92 -19.19
C TRP A 140 18.63 -8.90 -20.19
N ASP A 141 17.35 -8.97 -20.53
CA ASP A 141 16.71 -8.00 -21.40
C ASP A 141 16.59 -6.65 -20.68
N ASP A 142 16.23 -6.65 -19.39
CA ASP A 142 16.12 -5.42 -18.60
C ASP A 142 17.48 -4.73 -18.36
N LEU A 143 18.55 -5.51 -18.18
CA LEU A 143 19.91 -4.97 -18.04
C LEU A 143 20.48 -4.39 -19.34
N THR A 144 20.01 -4.89 -20.49
CA THR A 144 20.54 -4.50 -21.80
C THR A 144 19.70 -3.44 -22.48
N THR A 145 18.40 -3.33 -22.16
CA THR A 145 17.44 -2.44 -22.83
C THR A 145 17.46 -1.02 -22.25
N LEU A 146 17.64 -0.01 -23.10
CA LEU A 146 17.60 1.42 -22.76
C LEU A 146 16.52 2.13 -23.58
N TYR A 147 15.44 2.52 -22.90
CA TYR A 147 14.39 3.35 -23.48
C TYR A 147 14.90 4.77 -23.62
N THR A 148 15.00 5.26 -24.86
CA THR A 148 15.72 6.48 -25.20
C THR A 148 14.80 7.50 -25.84
N ARG A 149 14.85 8.75 -25.37
CA ARG A 149 14.23 9.93 -25.99
C ARG A 149 15.28 10.97 -26.33
N ILE A 150 15.06 11.66 -27.44
CA ILE A 150 15.83 12.83 -27.87
C ILE A 150 14.90 14.03 -27.85
N TYR A 151 15.37 15.11 -27.23
CA TYR A 151 14.70 16.39 -27.13
C TYR A 151 15.48 17.46 -27.88
N GLN A 152 14.78 18.42 -28.46
CA GLN A 152 15.39 19.62 -29.03
C GLN A 152 15.85 20.56 -27.90
N GLY A 153 17.08 21.05 -27.98
CA GLY A 153 17.69 21.90 -26.95
C GLY A 153 18.58 21.15 -25.96
N SER A 154 18.84 21.74 -24.79
CA SER A 154 19.80 21.23 -23.81
C SER A 154 19.15 20.62 -22.56
N SER A 155 17.85 20.33 -22.59
CA SER A 155 17.12 19.82 -21.43
C SER A 155 15.90 18.98 -21.84
N PRO A 156 15.31 18.17 -20.93
CA PRO A 156 14.11 17.39 -21.20
C PRO A 156 12.83 18.24 -21.29
N ALA A 157 12.91 19.57 -21.11
CA ALA A 157 11.78 20.48 -21.32
C ALA A 157 11.53 20.81 -22.80
N GLY A 158 12.44 20.40 -23.69
CA GLY A 158 12.32 20.58 -25.13
C GLY A 158 11.27 19.70 -25.79
N LYS A 159 11.01 19.91 -27.09
CA LYS A 159 10.12 19.06 -27.89
C LYS A 159 10.80 17.70 -28.15
N ILE A 160 10.05 16.60 -28.01
CA ILE A 160 10.51 15.27 -28.41
C ILE A 160 10.64 15.22 -29.93
N ILE A 161 11.83 14.87 -30.42
CA ILE A 161 12.12 14.72 -31.85
C ILE A 161 12.33 13.27 -32.27
N GLY A 162 12.59 12.38 -31.31
CA GLY A 162 12.68 10.96 -31.56
C GLY A 162 12.69 10.12 -30.29
N SER A 163 12.12 8.92 -30.39
CA SER A 163 12.18 7.89 -29.35
C SER A 163 12.55 6.55 -29.96
N GLY A 164 13.12 5.67 -29.15
CA GLY A 164 13.47 4.32 -29.56
C GLY A 164 14.15 3.52 -28.46
N ILE A 165 14.70 2.37 -28.83
CA ILE A 165 15.33 1.44 -27.90
C ILE A 165 16.78 1.20 -28.32
N LEU A 166 17.69 1.39 -27.37
CA LEU A 166 19.11 1.06 -27.49
C LEU A 166 19.42 -0.18 -26.64
N ARG A 167 20.34 -1.01 -27.10
CA ARG A 167 20.73 -2.25 -26.42
C ARG A 167 22.23 -2.30 -26.15
N PHE A 168 22.59 -2.75 -24.94
CA PHE A 168 23.94 -3.16 -24.63
C PHE A 168 24.23 -4.49 -25.33
N GLN A 169 25.27 -4.54 -26.15
CA GLN A 169 25.66 -5.78 -26.81
C GLN A 169 26.45 -6.66 -25.84
N LEU A 170 25.93 -7.83 -25.49
CA LEU A 170 26.59 -8.77 -24.56
C LEU A 170 28.01 -9.16 -24.99
N THR A 171 28.30 -9.14 -26.30
CA THR A 171 29.66 -9.32 -26.85
C THR A 171 30.66 -8.26 -26.38
N SER A 172 30.19 -7.09 -25.93
CA SER A 172 31.02 -6.00 -25.39
C SER A 172 31.30 -6.13 -23.90
N LEU A 173 30.70 -7.10 -23.20
CA LEU A 173 30.87 -7.30 -21.75
C LEU A 173 32.34 -7.52 -21.33
N PRO A 174 33.15 -8.37 -22.01
CA PRO A 174 34.56 -8.54 -21.66
C PRO A 174 35.36 -7.25 -21.80
N ALA A 175 35.07 -6.44 -22.82
CA ALA A 175 35.75 -5.16 -23.04
C ALA A 175 35.39 -4.12 -21.97
N MET A 176 34.12 -4.06 -21.56
CA MET A 176 33.67 -3.23 -20.44
C MET A 176 34.38 -3.64 -19.14
N LEU A 177 34.42 -4.95 -18.82
CA LEU A 177 35.11 -5.47 -17.63
C LEU A 177 36.62 -5.18 -17.65
N ALA A 178 37.26 -5.24 -18.82
CA ALA A 178 38.67 -4.90 -18.98
C ALA A 178 38.96 -3.39 -18.81
N SER A 179 37.97 -2.52 -19.05
CA SER A 179 38.13 -1.05 -18.97
C SER A 179 38.21 -0.49 -17.55
N TYR A 180 37.92 -1.29 -16.51
CA TYR A 180 37.85 -0.81 -15.13
C TYR A 180 39.19 -0.28 -14.59
N LYS A 181 39.17 0.98 -14.16
CA LYS A 181 40.29 1.68 -13.50
C LYS A 181 39.84 2.22 -12.14
N VAL A 182 40.69 2.08 -11.13
CA VAL A 182 40.47 2.64 -9.77
C VAL A 182 41.37 3.87 -9.63
N ILE A 183 40.81 4.97 -9.12
CA ILE A 183 41.49 6.27 -9.03
C ILE A 183 41.45 6.78 -7.59
N PRO A 184 42.59 7.01 -6.91
CA PRO A 184 43.97 6.76 -7.35
C PRO A 184 44.29 5.25 -7.44
N PRO A 185 45.34 4.85 -8.19
CA PRO A 185 45.74 3.45 -8.32
C PRO A 185 46.01 2.82 -6.95
N PRO A 186 45.31 1.73 -6.59
CA PRO A 186 45.49 1.11 -5.29
C PRO A 186 46.75 0.21 -5.27
N PRO A 187 47.30 -0.11 -4.09
CA PRO A 187 48.36 -1.11 -3.95
C PRO A 187 48.00 -2.46 -4.58
N LEU A 188 49.02 -3.23 -4.99
CA LEU A 188 48.85 -4.51 -5.68
C LEU A 188 47.89 -5.45 -4.91
N GLY A 189 46.84 -5.94 -5.58
CA GLY A 189 45.81 -6.83 -4.99
C GLY A 189 44.57 -6.14 -4.39
N GLN A 190 44.57 -4.82 -4.17
CA GLN A 190 43.38 -4.09 -3.70
C GLN A 190 42.42 -3.68 -4.83
N LYS A 191 42.91 -3.57 -6.08
CA LYS A 191 42.09 -3.25 -7.28
C LYS A 191 40.90 -4.19 -7.43
N MET A 192 41.14 -5.50 -7.38
CA MET A 192 40.09 -6.51 -7.50
C MET A 192 39.11 -6.50 -6.32
N LYS A 193 39.54 -6.16 -5.10
CA LYS A 193 38.64 -6.03 -3.95
C LYS A 193 37.68 -4.84 -4.10
N ILE A 194 38.18 -3.70 -4.60
CA ILE A 194 37.38 -2.49 -4.82
C ILE A 194 36.38 -2.70 -5.96
N ILE A 195 36.82 -3.30 -7.07
CA ILE A 195 35.96 -3.70 -8.19
C ILE A 195 34.89 -4.69 -7.70
N ASN A 196 35.28 -5.75 -6.98
CA ASN A 196 34.31 -6.71 -6.42
C ASN A 196 33.32 -6.07 -5.44
N LYS A 197 33.73 -5.08 -4.65
CA LYS A 197 32.83 -4.34 -3.75
C LYS A 197 31.77 -3.56 -4.53
N PHE A 198 32.17 -2.85 -5.59
CA PHE A 198 31.24 -2.14 -6.49
C PHE A 198 30.31 -3.12 -7.24
N PHE A 199 30.83 -4.23 -7.75
CA PHE A 199 30.03 -5.28 -8.38
C PHE A 199 29.06 -5.95 -7.41
N SER A 200 29.49 -6.22 -6.17
CA SER A 200 28.63 -6.80 -5.14
C SER A 200 27.51 -5.86 -4.72
N PHE A 201 27.76 -4.54 -4.73
CA PHE A 201 26.73 -3.53 -4.52
C PHE A 201 25.70 -3.55 -5.67
N CYS A 202 26.15 -3.40 -6.93
CA CYS A 202 25.24 -3.42 -8.07
C CYS A 202 24.47 -4.75 -8.16
N TYR A 203 25.17 -5.89 -8.12
CA TYR A 203 24.59 -7.22 -8.19
C TYR A 203 23.72 -7.56 -6.97
N GLY A 204 24.06 -7.05 -5.78
CA GLY A 204 23.24 -7.18 -4.57
C GLY A 204 21.84 -6.59 -4.79
N GLU A 205 21.77 -5.34 -5.24
CA GLU A 205 20.51 -4.65 -5.52
C GLU A 205 19.73 -5.28 -6.67
N PHE A 206 20.41 -5.72 -7.74
CA PHE A 206 19.78 -6.46 -8.84
C PHE A 206 19.24 -7.82 -8.37
N ARG A 207 20.05 -8.62 -7.67
CA ARG A 207 19.63 -9.91 -7.12
C ARG A 207 18.45 -9.73 -6.18
N ASP A 208 18.49 -8.73 -5.31
CA ASP A 208 17.43 -8.47 -4.34
C ASP A 208 16.17 -7.94 -5.02
N THR A 209 16.26 -7.32 -6.21
CA THR A 209 15.11 -6.90 -7.04
C THR A 209 14.51 -8.05 -7.86
N TYR A 210 15.31 -8.94 -8.45
CA TYR A 210 14.83 -10.03 -9.34
C TYR A 210 14.57 -11.36 -8.62
N LEU A 211 15.37 -11.72 -7.60
CA LEU A 211 15.10 -12.88 -6.73
C LEU A 211 14.14 -12.53 -5.58
N ARG A 212 13.60 -11.32 -5.57
CA ARG A 212 12.73 -10.74 -4.54
C ARG A 212 11.48 -11.55 -4.23
N LYS A 213 10.82 -12.10 -5.26
CA LYS A 213 9.65 -12.98 -5.13
C LYS A 213 10.00 -14.36 -4.54
N PHE A 214 11.28 -14.66 -4.36
CA PHE A 214 11.77 -15.94 -3.88
C PHE A 214 12.53 -15.83 -2.55
N THR A 215 12.84 -14.61 -2.07
CA THR A 215 13.48 -14.37 -0.77
C THR A 215 12.47 -13.84 0.25
N PRO A 216 12.38 -14.44 1.45
CA PRO A 216 11.51 -13.94 2.51
C PRO A 216 12.06 -12.71 3.21
N PHE A 217 13.28 -12.29 2.88
CA PHE A 217 13.99 -11.19 3.52
C PHE A 217 13.97 -9.93 2.66
N TYR A 218 13.94 -8.77 3.31
CA TYR A 218 14.26 -7.47 2.70
C TYR A 218 15.26 -6.71 3.56
N TYR A 219 15.99 -5.83 2.89
CA TYR A 219 16.96 -4.92 3.48
C TYR A 219 16.63 -3.51 3.01
N THR A 220 16.66 -2.55 3.93
CA THR A 220 16.37 -1.14 3.62
C THR A 220 17.19 -0.21 4.50
N GLY A 221 17.52 0.97 3.99
CA GLY A 221 18.26 2.02 4.68
C GLY A 221 17.42 3.28 4.80
N TYR A 222 17.70 4.10 5.81
CA TYR A 222 17.14 5.44 5.91
C TYR A 222 18.09 6.39 6.64
N GLU A 223 17.95 7.67 6.30
CA GLU A 223 18.50 8.79 7.03
C GLU A 223 17.36 9.71 7.45
N ASN A 224 17.40 10.16 8.69
CA ASN A 224 16.38 11.02 9.24
C ASN A 224 17.02 12.11 10.10
N LEU A 225 16.44 13.31 10.05
CA LEU A 225 16.93 14.52 10.69
C LEU A 225 15.75 15.24 11.32
N ILE A 226 15.88 15.63 12.59
CA ILE A 226 15.00 16.56 13.27
C ILE A 226 15.81 17.67 13.95
N LEU A 227 15.39 18.92 13.75
CA LEU A 227 15.94 20.12 14.36
C LEU A 227 14.84 20.89 15.09
N THR A 228 15.17 21.45 16.26
CA THR A 228 14.32 22.42 16.96
C THR A 228 15.18 23.55 17.50
N GLY A 229 14.60 24.73 17.64
CA GLY A 229 15.33 25.88 18.14
C GLY A 229 14.67 27.21 17.83
N GLN A 230 15.49 28.19 17.52
CA GLN A 230 15.06 29.54 17.15
C GLN A 230 15.59 29.92 15.76
N LEU A 231 14.72 30.49 14.94
CA LEU A 231 15.06 31.14 13.67
C LEU A 231 15.09 32.65 13.86
N ARG A 232 16.02 33.34 13.20
CA ARG A 232 16.04 34.80 13.09
C ARG A 232 15.55 35.24 11.72
N SER A 233 14.50 36.05 11.68
CA SER A 233 14.01 36.67 10.45
C SER A 233 14.92 37.80 9.98
N LYS A 234 14.74 38.26 8.73
CA LYS A 234 15.39 39.47 8.19
C LYS A 234 15.16 40.74 9.03
N SER A 235 14.03 40.83 9.74
CA SER A 235 13.71 41.95 10.64
C SER A 235 14.46 41.89 11.99
N GLY A 236 15.12 40.78 12.30
CA GLY A 236 15.76 40.51 13.59
C GLY A 236 14.87 39.78 14.60
N ALA A 237 13.56 39.67 14.37
CA ALA A 237 12.67 38.90 15.24
C ALA A 237 13.04 37.40 15.25
N GLU A 238 12.95 36.79 16.43
CA GLU A 238 13.24 35.37 16.66
C GLU A 238 11.94 34.55 16.79
N TYR A 239 11.91 33.37 16.16
CA TYR A 239 10.73 32.50 16.12
C TYR A 239 11.10 31.05 16.47
N PRO A 240 10.36 30.39 17.38
CA PRO A 240 10.49 28.97 17.61
C PRO A 240 10.19 28.18 16.34
N PHE A 241 10.97 27.13 16.08
CA PHE A 241 10.73 26.25 14.94
C PHE A 241 10.95 24.78 15.29
N CYS A 242 10.31 23.90 14.53
CA CYS A 242 10.66 22.50 14.44
C CYS A 242 10.71 22.11 12.96
N PHE A 243 11.74 21.35 12.60
CA PHE A 243 11.98 20.91 11.24
C PHE A 243 12.36 19.43 11.26
N PHE A 244 11.79 18.63 10.35
CA PHE A 244 12.32 17.29 10.10
C PHE A 244 12.44 17.03 8.60
N SER A 245 13.35 16.12 8.23
CA SER A 245 13.40 15.54 6.90
C SER A 245 13.91 14.11 6.94
N GLY A 246 13.28 13.22 6.18
CA GLY A 246 13.66 11.83 6.06
C GLY A 246 13.87 11.39 4.61
N ILE A 247 14.86 10.53 4.40
CA ILE A 247 15.11 9.81 3.15
C ILE A 247 15.04 8.32 3.50
N HIS A 248 13.97 7.65 3.07
CA HIS A 248 13.77 6.23 3.33
C HIS A 248 13.79 5.45 2.01
N ASP A 249 14.67 4.47 1.94
CA ASP A 249 14.75 3.57 0.79
C ASP A 249 13.52 2.65 0.73
N LYS A 250 13.41 1.96 -0.41
CA LYS A 250 12.35 0.97 -0.64
C LYS A 250 12.22 -0.04 0.50
N ASP A 251 11.02 -0.56 0.67
CA ASP A 251 10.68 -1.58 1.68
C ASP A 251 10.65 -1.09 3.13
N PHE A 252 11.01 0.16 3.43
CA PHE A 252 10.79 0.69 4.78
C PHE A 252 9.30 1.03 5.00
N PRO A 253 8.71 0.73 6.18
CA PRO A 253 9.26 -0.05 7.29
C PRO A 253 8.88 -1.55 7.23
N TRP A 254 8.00 -1.97 6.32
CA TRP A 254 7.37 -3.29 6.36
C TRP A 254 7.40 -4.08 5.03
N GLY A 255 8.25 -3.72 4.08
CA GLY A 255 8.52 -4.57 2.91
C GLY A 255 7.47 -4.49 1.81
N ASP A 256 6.88 -3.32 1.61
CA ASP A 256 5.84 -3.03 0.60
C ASP A 256 6.37 -2.53 -0.74
N GLU A 257 7.68 -2.57 -0.93
CA GLU A 257 8.35 -2.15 -2.15
C GLU A 257 8.32 -0.65 -2.49
N GLU A 258 7.63 0.13 -1.68
CA GLU A 258 7.54 1.58 -1.74
C GLU A 258 8.71 2.25 -1.00
N SER A 259 9.10 3.44 -1.48
CA SER A 259 9.98 4.38 -0.78
C SER A 259 9.18 5.61 -0.37
N PHE A 260 9.74 6.42 0.53
CA PHE A 260 9.20 7.75 0.78
C PHE A 260 10.26 8.70 1.33
N TRP A 261 10.24 9.91 0.81
CA TRP A 261 11.03 11.03 1.26
C TRP A 261 10.05 12.11 1.69
N ASP A 262 10.35 12.75 2.80
CA ASP A 262 9.48 13.78 3.32
C ASP A 262 10.25 14.83 4.12
N MET A 263 9.59 15.95 4.32
CA MET A 263 10.05 17.01 5.17
C MET A 263 8.88 17.86 5.66
N ALA A 264 9.04 18.43 6.84
CA ALA A 264 8.15 19.43 7.35
C ALA A 264 8.92 20.52 8.11
N LEU A 265 8.45 21.75 7.96
CA LEU A 265 8.92 22.91 8.69
C LEU A 265 7.71 23.58 9.35
N VAL A 266 7.75 23.71 10.67
CA VAL A 266 6.78 24.50 11.43
C VAL A 266 7.48 25.67 12.11
N ILE A 267 6.93 26.87 11.96
CA ILE A 267 7.45 28.10 12.58
C ILE A 267 6.32 28.72 13.39
N GLN A 268 6.54 28.94 14.69
CA GLN A 268 5.55 29.53 15.57
C GLN A 268 5.53 31.05 15.35
N LYS A 269 4.45 31.57 14.77
CA LYS A 269 4.29 33.01 14.48
C LYS A 269 3.81 33.80 15.70
N ASN A 270 2.97 33.16 16.52
CA ASN A 270 2.46 33.66 17.79
C ASN A 270 1.99 32.47 18.66
N GLU A 271 1.41 32.72 19.84
CA GLU A 271 1.00 31.67 20.77
C GLU A 271 0.01 30.64 20.19
N LYS A 272 -0.79 31.02 19.19
CA LYS A 272 -1.85 30.16 18.63
C LYS A 272 -1.59 29.67 17.21
N GLU A 273 -0.65 30.30 16.51
CA GLU A 273 -0.49 30.16 15.07
C GLU A 273 0.88 29.59 14.70
N TRP A 274 0.83 28.54 13.87
CA TRP A 274 1.99 27.90 13.28
C TRP A 274 1.93 28.03 11.76
N LEU A 275 2.98 28.60 11.17
CA LEU A 275 3.23 28.43 9.75
C LEU A 275 3.65 26.97 9.53
N LYS A 276 2.91 26.25 8.69
CA LYS A 276 3.06 24.80 8.47
C LYS A 276 3.38 24.53 7.01
N LEU A 277 4.61 24.12 6.74
CA LEU A 277 5.07 23.75 5.40
C LEU A 277 5.47 22.29 5.39
N ALA A 278 4.99 21.52 4.42
CA ALA A 278 5.31 20.09 4.35
C ALA A 278 5.30 19.55 2.92
N LEU A 279 6.00 18.44 2.74
CA LEU A 279 5.97 17.63 1.53
C LEU A 279 6.27 16.17 1.90
N THR A 280 5.50 15.26 1.32
CA THR A 280 5.82 13.83 1.27
C THR A 280 5.68 13.36 -0.17
N ASP A 281 6.64 12.56 -0.63
CA ASP A 281 6.51 11.82 -1.89
C ASP A 281 7.40 10.57 -1.87
N ARG A 282 7.41 9.74 -2.92
CA ARG A 282 8.32 8.60 -3.03
C ARG A 282 9.78 9.02 -3.04
N VAL A 283 10.04 10.15 -3.71
CA VAL A 283 11.32 10.84 -3.86
C VAL A 283 11.02 12.33 -3.99
N ILE A 284 11.83 13.16 -3.35
CA ILE A 284 11.76 14.61 -3.44
C ILE A 284 12.97 15.10 -4.24
N GLU A 285 12.73 15.57 -5.47
CA GLU A 285 13.78 16.16 -6.30
C GLU A 285 14.38 17.41 -5.64
N GLY A 286 15.71 17.53 -5.73
CA GLY A 286 16.46 18.64 -5.13
C GLY A 286 16.73 18.48 -3.63
N LEU A 287 16.29 17.39 -2.99
CA LEU A 287 16.62 17.07 -1.60
C LEU A 287 17.96 16.35 -1.51
N TYR A 288 18.84 16.86 -0.65
CA TYR A 288 20.10 16.24 -0.25
C TYR A 288 20.23 16.29 1.27
N LEU A 289 20.48 15.14 1.89
CA LEU A 289 20.76 15.00 3.32
C LEU A 289 21.97 14.07 3.46
N ASP A 290 22.98 14.50 4.20
CA ASP A 290 24.11 13.66 4.61
C ASP A 290 24.36 13.89 6.11
N VAL A 291 23.83 12.99 6.93
CA VAL A 291 23.91 13.10 8.39
C VAL A 291 25.35 13.02 8.90
N GLU A 292 26.23 12.25 8.22
CA GLU A 292 27.62 12.09 8.64
C GLU A 292 28.48 13.33 8.36
N LYS A 293 28.20 14.04 7.26
CA LYS A 293 28.84 15.31 6.92
C LYS A 293 28.21 16.50 7.64
N GLY A 294 26.96 16.36 8.10
CA GLY A 294 26.23 17.44 8.75
C GLY A 294 25.66 18.45 7.74
N GLU A 295 25.23 17.97 6.58
CA GLU A 295 24.81 18.80 5.45
C GLU A 295 23.36 18.49 5.07
N TYR A 296 22.57 19.54 4.86
CA TYR A 296 21.22 19.44 4.32
C TYR A 296 20.99 20.54 3.29
N GLN A 297 20.49 20.17 2.11
CA GLN A 297 20.13 21.09 1.06
C GLN A 297 18.81 20.70 0.43
N TYR A 298 17.96 21.69 0.21
CA TYR A 298 16.72 21.50 -0.52
C TYR A 298 16.37 22.75 -1.32
N ALA A 299 16.00 22.58 -2.59
CA ALA A 299 15.43 23.64 -3.40
C ALA A 299 14.27 23.07 -4.22
N GLY A 300 13.04 23.49 -3.92
CA GLY A 300 11.87 22.90 -4.53
C GLY A 300 10.56 23.40 -3.90
N PRO A 301 9.42 22.77 -4.25
CA PRO A 301 8.14 23.16 -3.71
C PRO A 301 7.84 22.51 -2.35
N LEU A 302 7.27 23.27 -1.41
CA LEU A 302 6.52 22.73 -0.27
C LEU A 302 5.05 23.15 -0.36
N PHE A 303 4.22 22.51 0.46
CA PHE A 303 2.81 22.85 0.58
C PHE A 303 2.54 23.50 1.93
N HIS A 304 2.04 24.72 1.88
CA HIS A 304 1.53 25.48 3.01
C HIS A 304 0.13 24.98 3.39
N ILE A 305 -0.02 24.52 4.63
CA ILE A 305 -1.28 24.01 5.18
C ILE A 305 -1.99 25.17 5.90
N LYS A 306 -2.86 25.86 5.18
CA LYS A 306 -3.59 27.05 5.67
C LYS A 306 -4.60 26.71 6.75
N GLU A 307 -5.29 25.58 6.60
CA GLU A 307 -6.32 25.10 7.53
C GLU A 307 -6.09 23.63 7.89
N GLY A 308 -6.46 23.24 9.12
CA GLY A 308 -6.22 21.89 9.63
C GLY A 308 -4.75 21.62 10.00
N GLN A 309 -4.41 20.36 10.19
CA GLN A 309 -3.07 19.92 10.63
C GLN A 309 -2.52 18.75 9.81
N GLN A 310 -3.29 18.20 8.86
CA GLN A 310 -2.94 16.99 8.13
C GLN A 310 -2.55 17.32 6.69
N LEU A 311 -1.62 16.56 6.14
CA LEU A 311 -1.28 16.55 4.72
C LEU A 311 -1.19 15.11 4.23
N PHE A 312 -2.07 14.72 3.31
CA PHE A 312 -2.03 13.39 2.71
C PHE A 312 -1.20 13.40 1.43
N ARG A 313 -0.34 12.40 1.22
CA ARG A 313 0.41 12.28 -0.04
C ARG A 313 -0.54 12.20 -1.24
N SER A 314 -1.64 11.47 -1.12
CA SER A 314 -2.67 11.37 -2.16
C SER A 314 -3.26 12.72 -2.60
N GLU A 315 -3.33 13.73 -1.72
CA GLU A 315 -3.82 15.07 -2.06
C GLU A 315 -2.89 15.80 -3.02
N LEU A 316 -1.59 15.56 -2.91
CA LEU A 316 -0.57 16.19 -3.74
C LEU A 316 -0.54 15.66 -5.19
N GLN A 317 -1.18 14.51 -5.43
CA GLN A 317 -1.29 13.89 -6.76
C GLN A 317 -2.59 14.27 -7.47
N ARG A 318 -3.47 15.06 -6.82
CA ARG A 318 -4.72 15.52 -7.44
C ARG A 318 -4.44 16.55 -8.54
N LYS A 319 -5.27 16.54 -9.58
CA LYS A 319 -5.21 17.51 -10.68
C LYS A 319 -5.35 18.96 -10.19
N ASN A 320 -6.22 19.16 -9.19
CA ASN A 320 -6.40 20.44 -8.50
C ASN A 320 -6.01 20.25 -7.03
N LEU A 321 -5.22 21.19 -6.49
CA LEU A 321 -4.85 21.16 -5.07
C LEU A 321 -6.06 21.51 -4.20
N PRO A 322 -6.28 20.80 -3.07
CA PRO A 322 -7.29 21.18 -2.08
C PRO A 322 -7.15 22.63 -1.62
N ALA A 323 -8.27 23.30 -1.32
CA ALA A 323 -8.28 24.72 -0.94
C ALA A 323 -7.45 25.07 0.31
N HIS A 324 -7.28 24.11 1.22
CA HIS A 324 -6.47 24.26 2.44
C HIS A 324 -4.96 24.18 2.17
N LEU A 325 -4.54 23.78 0.96
CA LEU A 325 -3.15 23.68 0.55
C LEU A 325 -2.80 24.78 -0.43
N GLU A 326 -1.59 25.31 -0.28
CA GLU A 326 -1.01 26.28 -1.20
C GLU A 326 0.44 25.90 -1.50
N LYS A 327 0.82 25.90 -2.77
CA LYS A 327 2.18 25.53 -3.18
C LYS A 327 3.10 26.74 -3.03
N VAL A 328 4.19 26.59 -2.28
CA VAL A 328 5.23 27.61 -2.08
C VAL A 328 6.59 27.05 -2.52
N LYS A 329 7.51 27.91 -2.95
CA LYS A 329 8.90 27.52 -3.19
C LYS A 329 9.71 27.74 -1.92
N ILE A 330 10.62 26.81 -1.66
CA ILE A 330 11.56 26.92 -0.56
C ILE A 330 12.97 26.64 -1.05
N LYS A 331 13.93 27.30 -0.43
CA LYS A 331 15.35 26.98 -0.55
C LYS A 331 15.97 26.93 0.84
N MET A 332 16.57 25.80 1.16
CA MET A 332 17.23 25.54 2.43
C MET A 332 18.66 25.06 2.18
N ALA A 333 19.60 25.66 2.89
CA ALA A 333 20.99 25.21 2.93
C ALA A 333 21.47 25.27 4.38
N LEU A 334 21.49 24.11 5.03
CA LEU A 334 21.79 23.97 6.45
C LEU A 334 23.08 23.16 6.64
N HIS A 335 23.88 23.59 7.59
CA HIS A 335 25.06 22.89 8.08
C HIS A 335 24.93 22.74 9.58
N PHE A 336 25.13 21.54 10.10
CA PHE A 336 24.98 21.25 11.51
C PHE A 336 26.16 20.47 12.07
N ALA A 337 26.55 20.84 13.30
CA ALA A 337 27.56 20.13 14.05
C ALA A 337 26.90 18.98 14.82
N ALA A 338 27.29 17.76 14.49
CA ALA A 338 26.74 16.55 15.05
C ALA A 338 27.79 15.75 15.83
N GLU A 339 27.41 15.32 17.02
CA GLU A 339 28.14 14.36 17.83
C GLU A 339 27.66 12.95 17.47
N ARG A 340 28.53 12.13 16.88
CA ARG A 340 28.24 10.74 16.49
C ARG A 340 28.36 9.82 17.70
N TYR A 341 27.29 9.08 17.99
CA TYR A 341 27.31 8.04 19.03
C TYR A 341 27.62 6.67 18.42
N THR A 342 27.91 5.70 19.30
CA THR A 342 28.20 4.33 18.89
C THR A 342 27.01 3.73 18.14
N THR A 343 27.27 3.14 16.98
CA THR A 343 26.28 2.36 16.24
C THR A 343 25.77 1.20 17.08
N VAL A 344 24.46 1.07 17.19
CA VAL A 344 23.78 0.06 18.00
C VAL A 344 23.08 -0.94 17.09
N ASN A 345 23.28 -2.22 17.38
CA ASN A 345 22.53 -3.31 16.76
C ASN A 345 21.37 -3.72 17.68
N ILE A 346 20.16 -3.70 17.13
CA ILE A 346 18.92 -4.03 17.82
C ILE A 346 18.31 -5.26 17.14
N PRO A 347 18.75 -6.48 17.54
CA PRO A 347 18.38 -7.70 16.82
C PRO A 347 16.94 -8.15 17.12
N PHE A 348 16.26 -8.68 16.10
CA PHE A 348 15.04 -9.46 16.30
C PHE A 348 15.41 -10.86 16.80
N ARG A 349 14.99 -11.19 18.03
CA ARG A 349 15.47 -12.39 18.71
C ARG A 349 14.76 -13.66 18.21
N LEU A 350 15.51 -14.73 18.00
CA LEU A 350 14.93 -16.05 17.76
C LEU A 350 14.31 -16.63 19.04
N ILE A 351 13.16 -17.28 18.89
CA ILE A 351 12.46 -17.98 19.96
C ILE A 351 13.10 -19.37 20.13
N LYS A 352 13.83 -19.57 21.24
CA LYS A 352 14.62 -20.80 21.54
C LYS A 352 13.88 -22.13 21.34
N LYS A 353 12.56 -22.18 21.54
CA LYS A 353 11.74 -23.40 21.36
C LYS A 353 11.68 -23.87 19.89
N ASN A 354 11.83 -22.94 18.94
CA ASN A 354 11.70 -23.20 17.51
C ASN A 354 13.06 -23.46 16.83
N GLU A 355 14.20 -23.12 17.46
CA GLU A 355 15.55 -23.48 16.99
C GLU A 355 15.73 -25.00 16.89
N GLN A 356 15.08 -25.78 17.75
CA GLN A 356 15.12 -27.25 17.71
C GLN A 356 14.28 -27.83 16.57
N ILE A 357 13.21 -27.14 16.16
CA ILE A 357 12.38 -27.52 15.00
C ILE A 357 13.20 -27.35 13.71
N LEU A 358 14.00 -26.28 13.62
CA LEU A 358 14.91 -26.03 12.50
C LEU A 358 15.98 -27.12 12.35
N LYS A 359 16.51 -27.65 13.47
CA LYS A 359 17.50 -28.73 13.44
C LYS A 359 16.92 -30.11 13.09
N LYS A 360 15.60 -30.31 13.24
CA LYS A 360 14.90 -31.59 13.00
C LYS A 360 14.09 -31.62 11.68
N GLY A 361 13.93 -30.49 10.99
CA GLY A 361 13.09 -30.37 9.79
C GLY A 361 13.71 -30.99 8.53
N LYS A 362 12.94 -31.84 7.82
CA LYS A 362 13.29 -32.47 6.53
C LYS A 362 13.12 -31.51 5.33
N GLY A 363 13.85 -30.41 5.28
CA GLY A 363 13.85 -29.50 4.12
C GLY A 363 15.23 -28.89 3.88
N ARG A 364 15.89 -29.25 2.77
CA ARG A 364 17.26 -28.80 2.43
C ARG A 364 17.43 -27.26 2.37
N ASN A 365 16.36 -26.48 2.19
CA ASN A 365 16.43 -25.01 2.06
C ASN A 365 16.46 -24.20 3.39
N LEU A 366 15.97 -24.75 4.52
CA LEU A 366 15.82 -23.97 5.77
C LEU A 366 17.14 -23.78 6.54
N ALA A 367 18.07 -24.73 6.43
CA ALA A 367 19.37 -24.64 7.10
C ALA A 367 20.27 -23.53 6.50
N GLU A 368 20.11 -23.23 5.21
CA GLU A 368 20.84 -22.17 4.51
C GLU A 368 20.44 -20.75 4.97
N TRP A 369 19.25 -20.59 5.56
CA TRP A 369 18.72 -19.29 5.97
C TRP A 369 19.02 -18.92 7.43
N LEU A 370 19.44 -19.88 8.25
CA LEU A 370 19.81 -19.68 9.67
C LEU A 370 20.80 -18.53 9.89
N PRO A 371 21.89 -18.37 9.10
CA PRO A 371 22.79 -17.24 9.25
C PRO A 371 22.12 -15.88 9.01
N ARG A 372 21.15 -15.80 8.09
CA ARG A 372 20.39 -14.57 7.78
C ARG A 372 19.35 -14.24 8.85
N LEU A 373 18.77 -15.24 9.50
CA LEU A 373 17.84 -15.02 10.61
C LEU A 373 18.50 -14.35 11.82
N ASN A 374 19.79 -14.63 12.04
CA ASN A 374 20.56 -14.01 13.12
C ASN A 374 20.93 -12.54 12.84
N SER A 375 20.85 -12.08 11.59
CA SER A 375 21.13 -10.71 11.21
C SER A 375 19.88 -9.85 11.08
N LEU A 376 18.71 -10.33 11.52
CA LEU A 376 17.48 -9.54 11.51
C LEU A 376 17.47 -8.50 12.63
N GLY A 377 16.90 -7.33 12.34
CA GLY A 377 16.78 -6.21 13.26
C GLY A 377 17.25 -4.90 12.65
N PHE A 378 17.48 -3.92 13.52
CA PHE A 378 17.99 -2.60 13.15
C PHE A 378 19.48 -2.47 13.43
N THR A 379 20.20 -1.78 12.56
CA THR A 379 21.51 -1.21 12.86
C THR A 379 21.38 0.30 12.76
N LEU A 380 21.46 1.00 13.90
CA LEU A 380 21.17 2.42 14.03
C LEU A 380 22.38 3.18 14.56
N THR A 381 22.75 4.28 13.91
CA THR A 381 23.74 5.24 14.39
C THR A 381 23.03 6.55 14.71
N PRO A 382 22.87 6.90 15.99
CA PRO A 382 22.29 8.18 16.39
C PRO A 382 23.36 9.28 16.44
N PHE A 383 22.92 10.50 16.16
CA PHE A 383 23.72 11.71 16.14
C PHE A 383 23.00 12.78 16.94
N ARG A 384 23.68 13.39 17.91
CA ARG A 384 23.17 14.56 18.63
C ARG A 384 23.65 15.82 17.95
N ILE A 385 22.73 16.66 17.51
CA ILE A 385 23.04 17.95 16.92
C ILE A 385 23.01 18.99 18.03
N PHE A 386 24.11 19.73 18.17
CA PHE A 386 24.28 20.74 19.22
C PHE A 386 24.51 22.16 18.68
N SER A 387 24.59 22.28 17.35
CA SER A 387 24.65 23.58 16.67
C SER A 387 24.20 23.42 15.22
N GLY A 388 23.48 24.40 14.70
CA GLY A 388 23.03 24.44 13.32
C GLY A 388 23.05 25.86 12.76
N GLN A 389 23.60 26.02 11.55
CA GLN A 389 23.63 27.28 10.84
C GLN A 389 23.09 27.08 9.43
N GLY A 390 22.50 28.12 8.85
CA GLY A 390 21.96 28.02 7.50
C GLY A 390 20.85 29.01 7.27
N LYS A 391 20.39 29.04 6.01
CA LYS A 391 19.30 29.91 5.57
C LYS A 391 18.12 29.11 5.07
N ILE A 392 16.94 29.67 5.29
CA ILE A 392 15.65 29.20 4.78
C ILE A 392 14.99 30.38 4.07
N GLU A 393 14.80 30.26 2.77
CA GLU A 393 14.14 31.26 1.92
C GLU A 393 12.80 30.68 1.45
N ILE A 394 11.69 31.40 1.67
CA ILE A 394 10.33 30.97 1.36
C ILE A 394 9.71 32.01 0.42
N GLU A 395 9.20 31.57 -0.72
CA GLU A 395 8.60 32.43 -1.75
C GLU A 395 7.37 31.76 -2.37
N GLY A 396 6.22 32.43 -2.32
CA GLY A 396 4.99 32.02 -3.01
C GLY A 396 3.74 32.24 -2.18
N GLY A 397 2.62 32.45 -2.86
CA GLY A 397 1.39 32.91 -2.21
C GLY A 397 1.58 34.30 -1.60
N ASP A 398 1.15 34.45 -0.34
CA ASP A 398 1.38 35.65 0.47
C ASP A 398 2.71 35.62 1.24
N LEU A 399 3.54 34.58 1.07
CA LEU A 399 4.77 34.39 1.82
C LEU A 399 6.00 34.86 1.02
N GLN A 400 6.75 35.80 1.60
CA GLN A 400 8.08 36.23 1.15
C GLN A 400 8.99 36.43 2.35
N GLU A 401 9.54 35.33 2.87
CA GLU A 401 10.23 35.30 4.15
C GLU A 401 11.64 34.70 4.05
N GLU A 402 12.59 35.26 4.79
CA GLU A 402 13.96 34.75 4.92
C GLU A 402 14.29 34.58 6.39
N TYR A 403 14.77 33.39 6.74
CA TYR A 403 15.21 33.02 8.08
C TYR A 403 16.64 32.51 8.08
N SER A 404 17.34 32.74 9.20
CA SER A 404 18.61 32.11 9.52
C SER A 404 18.51 31.33 10.83
N LEU A 405 19.10 30.14 10.88
CA LEU A 405 19.20 29.37 12.13
C LEU A 405 20.11 30.10 13.12
N ILE A 406 19.74 30.08 14.41
CA ILE A 406 20.59 30.60 15.48
C ILE A 406 21.43 29.44 16.03
N PRO A 407 22.76 29.40 15.82
CA PRO A 407 23.59 28.23 16.09
C PRO A 407 23.51 27.73 17.53
N GLU A 408 23.65 28.62 18.50
CA GLU A 408 23.61 28.33 19.94
C GLU A 408 22.22 27.99 20.50
N LYS A 409 21.15 28.25 19.72
CA LYS A 409 19.76 27.91 20.10
C LYS A 409 19.18 26.78 19.27
N THR A 410 20.00 26.11 18.46
CA THR A 410 19.58 25.00 17.60
C THR A 410 20.11 23.69 18.15
N ILE A 411 19.19 22.78 18.46
CA ILE A 411 19.51 21.40 18.83
C ILE A 411 18.77 20.46 17.89
N GLY A 412 19.20 19.20 17.86
CA GLY A 412 18.53 18.22 17.01
C GLY A 412 19.01 16.81 17.24
N GLU A 413 18.34 15.91 16.56
CA GLU A 413 18.73 14.52 16.44
C GLU A 413 18.78 14.16 14.96
N ALA A 414 19.73 13.30 14.62
CA ALA A 414 19.73 12.67 13.32
C ALA A 414 20.12 11.21 13.46
N GLU A 415 19.61 10.39 12.57
CA GLU A 415 19.84 8.97 12.55
C GLU A 415 20.20 8.48 11.17
N LYS A 416 21.13 7.53 11.14
CA LYS A 416 21.42 6.71 9.98
C LYS A 416 21.21 5.26 10.36
N ALA A 417 20.23 4.61 9.74
CA ALA A 417 19.87 3.26 10.09
C ALA A 417 19.64 2.34 8.89
N THR A 418 19.78 1.05 9.17
CA THR A 418 19.40 -0.01 8.26
C THR A 418 18.50 -1.00 8.98
N LEU A 419 17.51 -1.53 8.26
CA LEU A 419 16.58 -2.54 8.71
C LEU A 419 16.73 -3.77 7.84
N HIS A 420 16.98 -4.91 8.48
CA HIS A 420 16.91 -6.21 7.85
C HIS A 420 15.80 -7.02 8.49
N ASN A 421 14.79 -7.39 7.71
CA ASN A 421 13.60 -8.02 8.24
C ASN A 421 12.99 -9.02 7.25
N LEU A 422 12.01 -9.79 7.72
CA LEU A 422 11.18 -10.64 6.90
C LEU A 422 10.06 -9.81 6.25
N ARG A 423 9.71 -10.13 5.00
CA ARG A 423 8.53 -9.57 4.31
C ARG A 423 7.24 -9.91 5.05
N TRP A 424 7.22 -11.07 5.72
CA TRP A 424 6.15 -11.49 6.63
C TRP A 424 6.66 -12.10 7.94
N PRO A 425 6.05 -11.76 9.09
CA PRO A 425 4.92 -10.84 9.26
C PRO A 425 5.30 -9.37 9.06
N LYS A 426 4.30 -8.54 8.69
CA LYS A 426 4.50 -7.10 8.48
C LYS A 426 4.82 -6.40 9.81
N LEU A 427 5.82 -5.51 9.76
CA LEU A 427 6.30 -4.76 10.92
C LEU A 427 5.37 -3.59 11.21
N ALA A 428 4.90 -3.47 12.45
CA ALA A 428 4.40 -2.21 12.98
C ALA A 428 5.60 -1.43 13.52
N TYR A 429 5.76 -0.20 13.07
CA TYR A 429 6.88 0.66 13.45
C TYR A 429 6.37 1.90 14.19
N LYS A 430 7.02 2.21 15.31
CA LYS A 430 6.78 3.43 16.09
C LYS A 430 8.10 4.04 16.52
N TYR A 431 8.28 5.31 16.21
CA TYR A 431 9.43 6.12 16.61
C TYR A 431 8.95 7.37 17.34
N ASN A 432 9.71 7.81 18.32
CA ASN A 432 9.42 9.05 19.04
C ASN A 432 10.74 9.70 19.48
N CYS A 433 10.95 10.93 19.05
CA CYS A 433 12.05 11.80 19.44
C CYS A 433 11.50 13.10 19.99
N GLN A 434 11.85 13.43 21.23
CA GLN A 434 11.44 14.68 21.87
C GLN A 434 12.65 15.55 22.15
N LEU A 435 12.57 16.81 21.75
CA LEU A 435 13.64 17.79 21.84
C LEU A 435 13.15 19.06 22.54
N SER A 436 13.98 19.64 23.40
CA SER A 436 13.70 20.93 24.03
C SER A 436 15.00 21.73 24.14
N PRO A 437 15.16 22.91 23.51
CA PRO A 437 16.41 23.66 23.56
C PRO A 437 16.98 23.93 24.96
N PRO A 438 16.16 24.23 26.01
CA PRO A 438 16.63 24.32 27.39
C PRO A 438 17.20 23.02 27.98
N CYS A 439 16.85 21.85 27.43
CA CYS A 439 17.25 20.56 27.94
C CYS A 439 18.18 19.85 26.95
N PRO A 440 19.47 19.66 27.27
CA PRO A 440 20.43 19.09 26.33
C PRO A 440 20.23 17.59 26.06
N ASP A 441 19.37 16.93 26.85
CA ASP A 441 19.07 15.51 26.74
C ASP A 441 18.06 15.24 25.63
N ILE A 442 18.38 14.27 24.78
CA ILE A 442 17.46 13.80 23.75
C ILE A 442 16.95 12.41 24.13
N PHE A 443 15.63 12.25 24.11
CA PHE A 443 14.96 10.98 24.37
C PHE A 443 14.47 10.37 23.07
N LEU A 444 15.05 9.22 22.71
CA LEU A 444 14.64 8.42 21.57
C LEU A 444 13.94 7.15 22.05
N ASN A 445 12.79 6.84 21.44
CA ASN A 445 12.05 5.62 21.68
C ASN A 445 11.68 4.96 20.36
N LEU A 446 12.25 3.78 20.10
CA LEU A 446 11.90 2.93 18.99
C LEU A 446 11.15 1.71 19.52
N GLN A 447 9.96 1.50 18.99
CA GLN A 447 9.13 0.35 19.28
C GLN A 447 8.71 -0.31 17.98
N THR A 448 8.83 -1.64 17.94
CA THR A 448 8.26 -2.43 16.87
C THR A 448 7.36 -3.51 17.41
N ASP A 449 6.37 -3.88 16.60
CA ASP A 449 5.51 -5.03 16.83
C ASP A 449 5.14 -5.67 15.49
N VAL A 450 4.27 -6.67 15.53
CA VAL A 450 3.68 -7.27 14.35
C VAL A 450 2.37 -6.56 14.03
N LEU A 451 2.33 -5.86 12.89
CA LEU A 451 1.13 -5.23 12.36
C LEU A 451 0.10 -6.29 11.96
N TRP A 452 0.53 -7.26 11.14
CA TRP A 452 -0.30 -8.33 10.62
C TRP A 452 0.31 -9.69 10.95
N LYS A 453 -0.33 -10.44 11.85
CA LYS A 453 0.17 -11.74 12.34
C LYS A 453 0.02 -12.89 11.34
N LYS A 454 -0.86 -12.76 10.34
CA LYS A 454 -1.15 -13.81 9.35
C LYS A 454 -1.36 -13.21 7.96
N ARG A 455 -0.54 -13.63 6.99
CA ARG A 455 -0.87 -13.50 5.56
C ARG A 455 -1.47 -14.81 5.06
N ARG A 456 -2.34 -14.73 4.06
CA ARG A 456 -3.24 -15.80 3.65
C ARG A 456 -2.87 -16.45 2.30
N ASP A 457 -1.59 -16.56 1.91
CA ASP A 457 -1.21 -17.32 0.70
C ASP A 457 -0.35 -18.57 1.02
N PHE A 458 -0.39 -19.60 0.16
CA PHE A 458 0.31 -20.88 0.40
C PHE A 458 1.83 -20.76 0.31
N ARG A 459 2.33 -19.90 -0.59
CA ARG A 459 3.76 -19.62 -0.78
C ARG A 459 4.40 -18.99 0.46
N ASP A 460 3.61 -18.19 1.20
CA ASP A 460 4.07 -17.37 2.33
C ASP A 460 3.93 -18.08 3.69
N LYS A 461 3.35 -19.28 3.74
CA LYS A 461 3.23 -20.06 4.98
C LYS A 461 4.60 -20.43 5.55
N LEU A 462 5.61 -20.58 4.69
CA LEU A 462 7.00 -20.74 5.08
C LEU A 462 7.52 -19.48 5.77
N GLU A 463 7.28 -18.30 5.19
CA GLU A 463 7.68 -17.01 5.76
C GLU A 463 6.97 -16.73 7.08
N GLU A 464 5.66 -17.02 7.16
CA GLU A 464 4.90 -16.93 8.41
C GLU A 464 5.45 -17.88 9.47
N THR A 465 5.75 -19.13 9.09
CA THR A 465 6.33 -20.12 10.00
C THR A 465 7.70 -19.67 10.50
N ILE A 466 8.54 -19.09 9.64
CA ILE A 466 9.83 -18.50 9.99
C ILE A 466 9.61 -17.27 10.89
N GLY A 467 8.66 -16.41 10.55
CA GLY A 467 8.32 -15.20 11.26
C GLY A 467 7.78 -15.46 12.66
N GLN A 468 7.05 -16.55 12.88
CA GLN A 468 6.64 -17.04 14.21
C GLN A 468 7.85 -17.48 15.06
N MET A 469 9.02 -17.73 14.47
CA MET A 469 10.25 -18.02 15.20
C MET A 469 11.03 -16.77 15.58
N VAL A 470 10.70 -15.62 15.01
CA VAL A 470 11.38 -14.36 15.26
C VAL A 470 10.48 -13.50 16.16
N LYS A 471 11.04 -12.93 17.22
CA LYS A 471 10.36 -11.93 18.03
C LYS A 471 10.70 -10.55 17.48
N GLN A 472 9.84 -10.03 16.60
CA GLN A 472 9.94 -8.67 16.05
C GLN A 472 9.53 -7.59 17.06
N PHE A 473 9.02 -7.98 18.24
CA PHE A 473 8.79 -7.03 19.33
C PHE A 473 10.12 -6.55 19.89
N VAL A 474 10.43 -5.29 19.60
CA VAL A 474 11.58 -4.58 20.13
C VAL A 474 11.06 -3.34 20.83
N PHE A 475 11.63 -3.10 22.01
CA PHE A 475 11.46 -1.85 22.71
C PHE A 475 12.85 -1.32 23.05
N TRP A 476 13.16 -0.12 22.56
CA TRP A 476 14.49 0.45 22.71
C TRP A 476 14.41 1.95 23.01
N ARG A 477 14.94 2.33 24.17
CA ARG A 477 15.02 3.72 24.63
C ARG A 477 16.46 4.17 24.80
N LEU A 478 16.76 5.35 24.30
CA LEU A 478 18.07 5.98 24.40
C LEU A 478 17.93 7.39 24.96
N ARG A 479 18.79 7.74 25.92
CA ARG A 479 19.05 9.12 26.34
C ARG A 479 20.40 9.53 25.77
N LEU A 480 20.42 10.51 24.89
CA LEU A 480 21.67 11.10 24.39
C LEU A 480 21.99 12.32 25.25
N GLN A 481 23.16 12.31 25.89
CA GLN A 481 23.68 13.44 26.66
C GLN A 481 25.00 13.91 26.04
N PRO A 482 25.39 15.18 26.20
CA PRO A 482 26.69 15.65 25.72
C PRO A 482 27.83 14.73 26.19
N GLY A 483 28.64 14.20 25.26
CA GLY A 483 29.78 13.33 25.57
C GLY A 483 29.44 11.87 25.91
N GLU A 484 28.21 11.55 26.32
CA GLU A 484 27.81 10.19 26.72
C GLU A 484 26.38 9.83 26.29
N GLY A 485 26.20 8.63 25.72
CA GLY A 485 24.88 8.09 25.39
C GLY A 485 24.56 6.93 26.31
N GLN A 486 23.40 6.96 26.98
CA GLN A 486 22.98 5.90 27.88
C GLN A 486 21.72 5.20 27.38
N LYS A 487 21.81 3.87 27.22
CA LYS A 487 20.63 3.02 27.05
C LYS A 487 19.83 3.00 28.35
N ILE A 488 18.56 3.39 28.28
CA ILE A 488 17.68 3.40 29.46
C ILE A 488 16.95 2.05 29.58
N SER A 489 16.77 1.55 30.80
CA SER A 489 16.09 0.26 31.03
C SER A 489 14.60 0.32 30.67
N GLU A 490 14.01 -0.82 30.26
CA GLU A 490 12.58 -0.99 29.92
C GLU A 490 11.61 -0.55 31.05
N ARG A 491 12.09 -0.53 32.31
CA ARG A 491 11.29 -0.18 33.51
C ARG A 491 11.41 1.28 33.94
N SER A 492 12.21 2.09 33.24
CA SER A 492 12.31 3.52 33.54
C SER A 492 11.00 4.23 33.18
N THR A 493 10.47 5.02 34.10
CA THR A 493 9.32 5.89 33.84
C THR A 493 9.73 6.89 32.76
N PRO A 494 8.96 7.05 31.66
CA PRO A 494 9.20 8.16 30.74
C PRO A 494 9.12 9.50 31.50
N PRO A 495 9.66 10.61 30.95
CA PRO A 495 9.24 11.93 31.40
C PRO A 495 7.71 11.96 31.33
N PHE A 496 7.04 12.27 32.43
CA PHE A 496 5.60 12.39 32.43
C PHE A 496 5.24 13.64 31.62
N TRP A 497 4.56 13.44 30.49
CA TRP A 497 4.07 14.54 29.67
C TRP A 497 2.68 14.95 30.17
N GLN A 498 2.48 16.22 30.51
CA GLN A 498 1.21 16.71 31.05
C GLN A 498 0.18 17.04 29.98
N LYS A 499 0.64 17.43 28.78
CA LYS A 499 -0.21 17.87 27.67
C LYS A 499 0.46 17.49 26.36
N GLU A 500 -0.32 16.91 25.44
CA GLU A 500 0.12 16.57 24.10
C GLU A 500 -0.78 17.29 23.09
N LYS A 501 -0.17 17.96 22.11
CA LYS A 501 -0.86 18.64 21.02
C LYS A 501 -0.17 18.30 19.70
N SER A 502 -0.92 17.74 18.75
CA SER A 502 -0.47 17.60 17.36
C SER A 502 -0.40 18.97 16.71
N ILE A 503 0.73 19.31 16.09
CA ILE A 503 0.90 20.57 15.34
C ILE A 503 0.68 20.30 13.86
N LEU A 504 1.23 19.20 13.35
CA LEU A 504 1.24 18.84 11.94
C LEU A 504 1.44 17.33 11.77
N GLU A 505 0.73 16.73 10.82
CA GLU A 505 0.74 15.30 10.50
C GLU A 505 0.91 15.09 8.98
N LEU A 506 2.00 14.46 8.57
CA LEU A 506 2.20 13.95 7.22
C LEU A 506 1.72 12.50 7.15
N ILE A 507 0.82 12.24 6.20
CA ILE A 507 0.20 10.95 6.01
C ILE A 507 0.76 10.31 4.73
N ASN A 508 1.68 9.35 4.89
CA ASN A 508 2.20 8.54 3.78
C ASN A 508 1.20 7.42 3.47
N ASP A 509 0.23 7.71 2.61
CA ASP A 509 -0.92 6.84 2.30
C ASP A 509 -0.81 6.07 0.97
N HIS A 510 0.38 6.03 0.37
CA HIS A 510 0.66 5.28 -0.87
C HIS A 510 1.08 3.82 -0.63
N PHE A 511 1.40 3.48 0.61
CA PHE A 511 1.74 2.11 0.98
C PHE A 511 0.50 1.20 0.89
N PRO A 512 0.59 0.03 0.24
CA PRO A 512 -0.53 -0.90 0.11
C PRO A 512 -1.02 -1.49 1.44
N THR A 513 -0.11 -1.78 2.39
CA THR A 513 -0.45 -2.55 3.60
C THR A 513 -1.07 -1.70 4.72
N ALA A 514 -0.62 -0.45 4.88
CA ALA A 514 -0.95 0.44 5.98
C ALA A 514 -0.48 1.85 5.67
N VAL A 515 -0.77 2.81 6.54
CA VAL A 515 -0.32 4.20 6.44
C VAL A 515 0.82 4.44 7.42
N LEU A 516 1.87 5.15 6.98
CA LEU A 516 2.91 5.67 7.88
C LEU A 516 2.64 7.15 8.15
N LYS A 517 2.23 7.47 9.38
CA LYS A 517 2.03 8.84 9.85
C LYS A 517 3.34 9.36 10.46
N ARG A 518 3.76 10.56 10.05
CA ARG A 518 4.84 11.32 10.71
C ARG A 518 4.27 12.62 11.25
N GLN A 519 4.42 12.88 12.54
CA GLN A 519 3.79 14.03 13.19
C GLN A 519 4.78 14.85 14.01
N ILE A 520 4.64 16.17 13.94
CA ILE A 520 5.26 17.09 14.89
C ILE A 520 4.28 17.30 16.02
N SER A 521 4.71 16.97 17.24
CA SER A 521 3.92 17.11 18.45
C SER A 521 4.59 18.06 19.45
N GLU A 522 3.77 18.77 20.20
CA GLU A 522 4.16 19.59 21.34
C GLU A 522 3.81 18.85 22.64
N LYS A 523 4.82 18.70 23.51
CA LYS A 523 4.68 18.08 24.83
C LYS A 523 5.20 18.98 25.93
N HIS A 524 4.64 18.85 27.12
CA HIS A 524 5.02 19.64 28.29
C HIS A 524 5.50 18.73 29.41
N ASP A 525 6.68 19.00 29.95
CA ASP A 525 7.14 18.33 31.17
C ASP A 525 6.44 18.90 32.42
N HIS A 526 6.74 18.34 33.60
CA HIS A 526 6.18 18.82 34.88
C HIS A 526 6.61 20.24 35.26
N GLN A 527 7.68 20.76 34.67
CA GLN A 527 8.21 22.10 34.91
C GLN A 527 7.64 23.11 33.91
N GLY A 528 6.82 22.67 32.96
CA GLY A 528 6.23 23.50 31.91
C GLY A 528 7.17 23.75 30.72
N HIS A 529 8.30 23.04 30.62
CA HIS A 529 9.15 23.13 29.45
C HIS A 529 8.48 22.49 28.24
N ILE A 530 8.57 23.18 27.11
CA ILE A 530 8.03 22.73 25.83
C ILE A 530 9.04 21.81 25.16
N TYR A 531 8.56 20.65 24.76
CA TYR A 531 9.24 19.69 23.91
C TYR A 531 8.54 19.66 22.57
N LEU A 532 9.30 19.86 21.49
CA LEU A 532 8.85 19.63 20.13
C LEU A 532 9.54 18.37 19.63
N GLY A 533 8.78 17.48 19.02
CA GLY A 533 9.27 16.17 18.67
C GLY A 533 8.63 15.60 17.43
N LEU A 534 9.35 14.68 16.80
CA LEU A 534 8.87 13.86 15.71
C LEU A 534 8.36 12.54 16.29
N GLU A 535 7.16 12.16 15.89
CA GLU A 535 6.63 10.84 16.13
C GLU A 535 6.25 10.17 14.81
N GLU A 536 6.55 8.88 14.72
CA GLU A 536 6.18 8.05 13.59
C GLU A 536 5.30 6.93 14.08
N GLU A 537 4.21 6.67 13.37
CA GLU A 537 3.23 5.68 13.76
C GLU A 537 2.61 5.00 12.55
N THR A 538 2.45 3.69 12.66
CA THR A 538 1.74 2.89 11.65
C THR A 538 0.24 2.90 11.95
N ASP A 539 -0.60 3.28 10.99
CA ASP A 539 -2.06 3.10 11.04
C ASP A 539 -2.48 2.00 10.05
N PRO A 540 -3.09 0.89 10.50
CA PRO A 540 -3.56 -0.16 9.59
C PRO A 540 -4.70 0.29 8.66
N LEU A 541 -5.35 1.43 8.92
CA LEU A 541 -6.46 1.92 8.12
C LEU A 541 -6.01 3.08 7.22
N ASN A 542 -6.07 2.87 5.89
CA ASN A 542 -5.93 3.96 4.94
C ASN A 542 -7.25 4.74 4.80
N LEU A 543 -7.33 5.88 5.49
CA LEU A 543 -8.53 6.73 5.52
C LEU A 543 -8.51 7.87 4.48
N GLY A 544 -7.37 8.09 3.82
CA GLY A 544 -7.19 9.13 2.80
C GLY A 544 -8.10 8.91 1.59
N SER A 545 -8.38 9.97 0.84
CA SER A 545 -9.22 9.91 -0.36
C SER A 545 -8.42 9.46 -1.59
N ILE A 546 -9.06 8.84 -2.58
CA ILE A 546 -8.49 8.57 -3.91
C ILE A 546 -9.48 9.09 -4.94
N ASN A 547 -9.07 10.01 -5.83
CA ASN A 547 -9.93 10.56 -6.89
C ASN A 547 -11.30 11.08 -6.40
N SER A 548 -11.37 11.60 -5.17
CA SER A 548 -12.61 12.12 -4.57
C SER A 548 -12.30 13.25 -3.61
N GLU A 549 -13.18 14.24 -3.55
CA GLU A 549 -13.13 15.35 -2.59
C GLU A 549 -14.13 15.16 -1.43
N LYS A 550 -14.94 14.10 -1.49
CA LYS A 550 -15.97 13.83 -0.47
C LYS A 550 -15.33 13.40 0.85
N VAL A 551 -15.95 13.83 1.94
CA VAL A 551 -15.71 13.34 3.30
C VAL A 551 -16.95 12.59 3.73
N VAL A 552 -16.79 11.33 4.14
CA VAL A 552 -17.91 10.45 4.50
C VAL A 552 -17.69 9.79 5.86
N LYS A 553 -18.76 9.69 6.65
CA LYS A 553 -18.77 8.95 7.92
C LYS A 553 -18.99 7.46 7.67
N VAL A 554 -18.18 6.63 8.32
CA VAL A 554 -18.41 5.18 8.40
C VAL A 554 -18.51 4.80 9.87
N ALA A 555 -19.67 4.32 10.29
CA ALA A 555 -19.84 3.79 11.64
C ALA A 555 -19.55 2.29 11.62
N ALA A 556 -18.57 1.83 12.41
CA ALA A 556 -18.25 0.43 12.64
C ALA A 556 -18.47 0.12 14.14
N ILE A 557 -19.68 -0.28 14.50
CA ILE A 557 -20.10 -0.41 15.90
C ILE A 557 -19.99 -1.86 16.35
N LYS A 558 -19.19 -2.11 17.39
CA LYS A 558 -19.05 -3.42 18.03
C LYS A 558 -19.96 -3.50 19.27
N ASN A 559 -20.98 -4.35 19.22
CA ASN A 559 -21.91 -4.54 20.33
C ASN A 559 -22.41 -6.00 20.37
N GLN A 560 -22.53 -6.57 21.58
CA GLN A 560 -23.05 -7.93 21.75
C GLN A 560 -24.50 -8.04 21.28
N ASN A 561 -25.30 -6.97 21.44
CA ASN A 561 -26.66 -6.90 20.92
C ASN A 561 -26.67 -6.31 19.51
N LYS A 562 -27.02 -7.15 18.52
CA LYS A 562 -27.04 -6.78 17.09
C LYS A 562 -28.01 -5.63 16.76
N PHE A 563 -29.14 -5.52 17.46
CA PHE A 563 -30.12 -4.44 17.24
C PHE A 563 -29.62 -3.10 17.76
N ARG A 564 -28.97 -3.09 18.94
CA ARG A 564 -28.32 -1.87 19.46
C ARG A 564 -27.17 -1.43 18.57
N ALA A 565 -26.35 -2.37 18.07
CA ALA A 565 -25.30 -2.06 17.10
C ALA A 565 -25.89 -1.38 15.85
N LEU A 566 -27.00 -1.90 15.33
CA LEU A 566 -27.67 -1.32 14.16
C LEU A 566 -28.23 0.08 14.47
N ASP A 567 -28.95 0.28 15.58
CA ASP A 567 -29.45 1.61 15.94
C ASP A 567 -28.32 2.65 16.11
N GLU A 568 -27.21 2.27 16.76
CA GLU A 568 -26.04 3.13 16.89
C GLU A 568 -25.43 3.46 15.53
N VAL A 569 -25.33 2.49 14.60
CA VAL A 569 -24.88 2.74 13.22
C VAL A 569 -25.81 3.74 12.52
N LEU A 570 -27.13 3.53 12.57
CA LEU A 570 -28.11 4.41 11.93
C LEU A 570 -28.05 5.84 12.50
N ALA A 571 -27.82 5.98 13.81
CA ALA A 571 -27.67 7.27 14.46
C ALA A 571 -26.35 7.97 14.08
N GLN A 572 -25.21 7.29 14.16
CA GLN A 572 -23.88 7.89 13.92
C GLN A 572 -23.63 8.25 12.45
N THR A 573 -24.39 7.63 11.53
CA THR A 573 -24.33 7.89 10.08
C THR A 573 -25.40 8.85 9.60
N ASP A 574 -26.22 9.40 10.50
CA ASP A 574 -27.33 10.30 10.18
C ASP A 574 -28.31 9.67 9.15
N PHE A 575 -28.51 8.35 9.20
CA PHE A 575 -29.24 7.57 8.18
C PHE A 575 -30.62 8.15 7.88
N PHE A 576 -31.40 8.46 8.92
CA PHE A 576 -32.75 8.96 8.75
C PHE A 576 -32.82 10.38 8.19
N ASP A 577 -31.82 11.22 8.47
CA ASP A 577 -31.74 12.56 7.89
C ASP A 577 -31.44 12.47 6.40
N LYS A 578 -30.55 11.55 6.00
CA LYS A 578 -30.26 11.27 4.58
C LYS A 578 -31.47 10.70 3.85
N LEU A 579 -32.21 9.78 4.50
CA LEU A 579 -33.45 9.25 3.95
C LEU A 579 -34.49 10.36 3.73
N ALA A 580 -34.67 11.26 4.71
CA ALA A 580 -35.56 12.40 4.59
C ALA A 580 -35.11 13.39 3.50
N GLN A 581 -33.80 13.66 3.37
CA GLN A 581 -33.25 14.50 2.30
C GLN A 581 -33.50 13.90 0.90
N ALA A 582 -33.33 12.59 0.75
CA ALA A 582 -33.64 11.90 -0.50
C ALA A 582 -35.15 11.97 -0.83
N GLN A 583 -36.02 11.79 0.18
CA GLN A 583 -37.46 11.93 0.04
C GLN A 583 -37.88 13.35 -0.37
N GLN A 584 -37.33 14.38 0.25
CA GLN A 584 -37.56 15.78 -0.15
C GLN A 584 -37.08 16.05 -1.59
N SER A 585 -35.91 15.52 -1.96
CA SER A 585 -35.35 15.66 -3.31
C SER A 585 -36.22 14.99 -4.37
N ALA A 586 -36.82 13.84 -4.06
CA ALA A 586 -37.75 13.13 -4.93
C ALA A 586 -39.15 13.81 -5.02
N LYS A 587 -39.44 14.79 -4.14
CA LYS A 587 -40.72 15.51 -4.06
C LYS A 587 -41.94 14.58 -3.92
N LYS A 588 -41.79 13.50 -3.16
CA LYS A 588 -42.84 12.51 -2.87
C LYS A 588 -43.24 12.56 -1.41
N SER A 589 -44.46 12.18 -1.09
CA SER A 589 -44.83 11.91 0.31
C SER A 589 -44.08 10.68 0.85
N GLN A 590 -44.01 10.50 2.17
CA GLN A 590 -43.38 9.31 2.77
C GLN A 590 -44.06 8.00 2.36
N GLU A 591 -45.37 8.03 2.11
CA GLU A 591 -46.14 6.86 1.69
C GLU A 591 -45.85 6.47 0.23
N GLU A 592 -45.59 7.44 -0.64
CA GLU A 592 -45.27 7.22 -2.06
C GLU A 592 -43.79 6.90 -2.30
N PHE A 593 -42.91 7.40 -1.43
CA PHE A 593 -41.45 7.26 -1.56
C PHE A 593 -41.01 5.80 -1.43
N SER A 594 -40.47 5.26 -2.53
CA SER A 594 -40.18 3.84 -2.66
C SER A 594 -38.77 3.48 -2.17
N ILE A 595 -38.70 2.55 -1.22
CA ILE A 595 -37.45 2.11 -0.59
C ILE A 595 -37.24 0.62 -0.88
N ILE A 596 -36.09 0.27 -1.46
CA ILE A 596 -35.68 -1.13 -1.67
C ILE A 596 -34.46 -1.46 -0.82
N ILE A 597 -34.58 -2.52 -0.02
CA ILE A 597 -33.49 -3.13 0.73
C ILE A 597 -33.07 -4.41 0.02
N LYS A 598 -31.79 -4.48 -0.36
CA LYS A 598 -31.15 -5.64 -0.99
C LYS A 598 -30.30 -6.38 0.04
N PRO A 599 -30.80 -7.40 0.73
CA PRO A 599 -29.99 -8.25 1.58
C PRO A 599 -29.16 -9.26 0.75
N ASN A 600 -28.39 -10.10 1.44
CA ASN A 600 -27.66 -11.22 0.84
C ASN A 600 -28.19 -12.56 1.38
N PHE A 601 -29.07 -13.25 0.65
CA PHE A 601 -29.55 -14.58 1.10
C PHE A 601 -29.70 -15.64 0.00
N MET A 602 -29.59 -15.29 -1.28
CA MET A 602 -29.82 -16.25 -2.37
C MET A 602 -28.73 -17.29 -2.59
N PHE A 603 -27.63 -17.21 -1.83
CA PHE A 603 -26.61 -18.26 -1.72
C PHE A 603 -26.69 -19.04 -0.41
N MET A 604 -27.70 -18.81 0.42
CA MET A 604 -27.93 -19.65 1.60
C MET A 604 -28.13 -21.11 1.16
N TYR A 605 -27.58 -22.01 1.96
CA TYR A 605 -27.61 -23.45 1.70
C TYR A 605 -28.10 -24.25 2.90
N SER A 606 -27.92 -23.71 4.13
CA SER A 606 -28.36 -24.37 5.35
C SER A 606 -28.78 -23.39 6.44
N LEU A 607 -29.83 -23.71 7.18
CA LEU A 607 -30.22 -22.97 8.40
C LEU A 607 -29.23 -23.18 9.56
N ASN A 608 -28.47 -24.27 9.53
CA ASN A 608 -27.44 -24.56 10.54
C ASN A 608 -26.17 -23.69 10.38
N ASP A 609 -26.05 -22.96 9.28
CA ASP A 609 -24.98 -21.99 9.06
C ASP A 609 -25.52 -20.60 8.66
N PRO A 610 -26.01 -19.82 9.64
CA PRO A 610 -26.53 -18.48 9.41
C PRO A 610 -25.44 -17.44 9.09
N SER A 611 -24.16 -17.83 9.07
CA SER A 611 -23.06 -16.91 8.77
C SER A 611 -22.96 -16.55 7.28
N THR A 612 -23.63 -17.30 6.41
CA THR A 612 -23.53 -17.14 4.95
C THR A 612 -24.55 -16.16 4.35
N TYR A 613 -25.55 -15.72 5.11
CA TYR A 613 -26.59 -14.79 4.67
C TYR A 613 -26.85 -13.68 5.71
N THR A 614 -27.39 -12.56 5.26
CA THR A 614 -27.76 -11.43 6.13
C THR A 614 -28.84 -11.88 7.12
N ASP A 615 -28.64 -11.57 8.40
CA ASP A 615 -29.57 -11.96 9.46
C ASP A 615 -31.00 -11.44 9.20
N PRO A 616 -32.01 -12.32 9.07
CA PRO A 616 -33.38 -11.94 8.75
C PRO A 616 -34.03 -11.05 9.81
N GLU A 617 -33.64 -11.20 11.09
CA GLU A 617 -34.15 -10.34 12.15
C GLU A 617 -33.57 -8.92 12.05
N LEU A 618 -32.32 -8.77 11.61
CA LEU A 618 -31.75 -7.43 11.35
C LEU A 618 -32.43 -6.74 10.17
N ILE A 619 -32.79 -7.51 9.14
CA ILE A 619 -33.54 -6.98 7.98
C ILE A 619 -34.91 -6.47 8.43
N GLU A 620 -35.69 -7.30 9.14
CA GLU A 620 -37.01 -6.90 9.65
C GLU A 620 -36.89 -5.72 10.62
N TYR A 621 -35.89 -5.72 11.50
CA TYR A 621 -35.65 -4.61 12.42
C TYR A 621 -35.42 -3.30 11.68
N LEU A 622 -34.53 -3.27 10.68
CA LEU A 622 -34.32 -2.07 9.85
C LEU A 622 -35.62 -1.60 9.19
N ILE A 623 -36.40 -2.52 8.64
CA ILE A 623 -37.69 -2.23 8.01
C ILE A 623 -38.66 -1.62 9.01
N ASP A 624 -38.77 -2.17 10.21
CA ASP A 624 -39.64 -1.66 11.26
C ASP A 624 -39.22 -0.24 11.68
N ARG A 625 -37.92 0.03 11.83
CA ARG A 625 -37.41 1.38 12.14
C ARG A 625 -37.75 2.39 11.02
N ILE A 626 -37.71 1.97 9.75
CA ILE A 626 -38.12 2.81 8.61
C ILE A 626 -39.64 3.02 8.61
N TYR A 627 -40.41 1.97 8.86
CA TYR A 627 -41.87 2.01 8.90
C TYR A 627 -42.39 2.92 10.03
N GLU A 628 -41.78 2.87 11.21
CA GLU A 628 -42.07 3.77 12.34
C GLU A 628 -41.92 5.26 11.98
N ARG A 629 -41.12 5.59 10.95
CA ARG A 629 -40.92 6.97 10.46
C ARG A 629 -41.95 7.42 9.42
N GLY A 630 -42.94 6.59 9.10
CA GLY A 630 -44.04 6.93 8.20
C GLY A 630 -43.90 6.40 6.77
N TYR A 631 -42.77 5.77 6.42
CA TYR A 631 -42.60 5.16 5.10
C TYR A 631 -43.44 3.89 4.96
N ARG A 632 -44.13 3.72 3.83
CA ARG A 632 -45.04 2.59 3.59
C ARG A 632 -44.65 1.77 2.36
N HIS A 633 -44.04 2.41 1.36
CA HIS A 633 -43.65 1.75 0.12
C HIS A 633 -42.26 1.08 0.23
N ILE A 634 -42.15 0.09 1.12
CA ILE A 634 -40.90 -0.61 1.45
C ILE A 634 -40.89 -2.00 0.79
N ALA A 635 -39.76 -2.39 0.22
CA ALA A 635 -39.55 -3.74 -0.28
C ALA A 635 -38.19 -4.32 0.13
N CYS A 636 -38.19 -5.62 0.38
CA CYS A 636 -37.00 -6.45 0.50
C CYS A 636 -36.87 -7.25 -0.80
N ALA A 637 -35.76 -7.07 -1.51
CA ALA A 637 -35.61 -7.58 -2.86
C ALA A 637 -34.33 -8.40 -3.03
N GLU A 638 -34.40 -9.50 -3.78
CA GLU A 638 -33.25 -10.34 -4.15
C GLU A 638 -33.46 -10.84 -5.59
N ALA A 639 -32.41 -11.33 -6.24
CA ALA A 639 -32.54 -11.97 -7.56
C ALA A 639 -32.18 -13.45 -7.47
N ARG A 640 -32.78 -14.28 -8.33
CA ARG A 640 -32.46 -15.71 -8.39
C ARG A 640 -30.97 -15.92 -8.68
N SER A 641 -30.40 -16.97 -8.09
CA SER A 641 -28.98 -17.30 -8.20
C SER A 641 -28.76 -18.57 -9.01
N THR A 642 -27.50 -18.87 -9.36
CA THR A 642 -27.13 -20.08 -10.12
C THR A 642 -27.64 -21.37 -9.44
N TYR A 643 -27.86 -21.37 -8.12
CA TYR A 643 -28.46 -22.52 -7.43
C TYR A 643 -29.86 -22.87 -7.92
N GLY A 644 -30.63 -21.88 -8.40
CA GLY A 644 -31.92 -22.13 -9.04
C GLY A 644 -31.84 -22.99 -10.30
N THR A 645 -30.69 -23.07 -10.95
CA THR A 645 -30.51 -23.99 -12.10
C THR A 645 -30.37 -25.46 -11.68
N PHE A 646 -30.03 -25.72 -10.41
CA PHE A 646 -29.73 -27.08 -9.91
C PHE A 646 -30.70 -27.59 -8.84
N PHE A 647 -31.35 -26.70 -8.09
CA PHE A 647 -32.16 -27.06 -6.94
C PHE A 647 -33.57 -26.47 -7.02
N THR A 648 -34.56 -27.20 -6.52
CA THR A 648 -35.94 -26.73 -6.33
C THR A 648 -36.03 -25.74 -5.18
N ASN A 649 -37.16 -25.04 -5.06
CA ASN A 649 -37.45 -24.10 -3.97
C ASN A 649 -36.44 -22.93 -3.88
N ARG A 650 -35.93 -22.48 -5.03
CA ARG A 650 -34.93 -21.40 -5.14
C ARG A 650 -35.52 -20.08 -5.66
N GLU A 651 -36.84 -19.98 -5.73
CA GLU A 651 -37.52 -18.70 -5.95
C GLU A 651 -37.28 -17.78 -4.76
N VAL A 652 -37.17 -16.47 -4.99
CA VAL A 652 -36.74 -15.50 -3.96
C VAL A 652 -37.66 -15.53 -2.74
N LYS A 653 -38.99 -15.54 -2.95
CA LYS A 653 -39.98 -15.59 -1.87
C LYS A 653 -39.89 -16.88 -1.05
N THR A 654 -39.68 -18.01 -1.73
CA THR A 654 -39.53 -19.33 -1.08
C THR A 654 -38.34 -19.33 -0.13
N VAL A 655 -37.17 -18.87 -0.60
CA VAL A 655 -35.96 -18.79 0.22
C VAL A 655 -36.12 -17.78 1.36
N ALA A 656 -36.73 -16.62 1.10
CA ALA A 656 -36.98 -15.58 2.10
C ALA A 656 -37.83 -16.11 3.27
N HIS A 657 -38.94 -16.79 2.98
CA HIS A 657 -39.78 -17.39 4.03
C HIS A 657 -39.03 -18.50 4.78
N TYR A 658 -38.22 -19.29 4.07
CA TYR A 658 -37.44 -20.38 4.68
C TYR A 658 -36.41 -19.88 5.70
N ILE A 659 -35.76 -18.74 5.44
CA ILE A 659 -34.85 -18.11 6.41
C ILE A 659 -35.58 -17.34 7.51
N GLY A 660 -36.90 -17.14 7.41
CA GLY A 660 -37.71 -16.53 8.47
C GLY A 660 -38.14 -15.08 8.25
N LEU A 661 -38.04 -14.54 7.02
CA LEU A 661 -38.67 -13.27 6.66
C LEU A 661 -40.19 -13.44 6.57
N LYS A 662 -40.97 -12.50 7.13
CA LYS A 662 -42.44 -12.68 7.33
C LYS A 662 -43.33 -11.80 6.45
N GLU A 663 -42.76 -10.86 5.70
CA GLU A 663 -43.50 -9.97 4.79
C GLU A 663 -44.65 -9.19 5.48
N LYS A 664 -44.40 -8.68 6.70
CA LYS A 664 -45.44 -7.99 7.50
C LYS A 664 -45.79 -6.59 6.99
N ASN A 665 -44.80 -5.70 6.97
CA ASN A 665 -44.93 -4.26 6.69
C ASN A 665 -44.21 -3.84 5.40
N TYR A 666 -43.80 -4.81 4.59
CA TYR A 666 -42.98 -4.64 3.39
C TYR A 666 -43.31 -5.74 2.39
N ARG A 667 -42.92 -5.55 1.13
CA ARG A 667 -43.11 -6.54 0.06
C ARG A 667 -41.83 -7.32 -0.21
N LEU A 668 -41.94 -8.61 -0.50
CA LEU A 668 -40.85 -9.42 -1.04
C LEU A 668 -40.87 -9.37 -2.58
N ILE A 669 -39.77 -8.93 -3.18
CA ILE A 669 -39.64 -8.77 -4.64
C ILE A 669 -38.57 -9.71 -5.19
N ASP A 670 -38.92 -10.45 -6.25
CA ASP A 670 -37.96 -11.18 -7.08
C ASP A 670 -37.47 -10.27 -8.22
N LEU A 671 -36.21 -9.86 -8.16
CA LEU A 671 -35.56 -9.01 -9.16
C LEU A 671 -35.27 -9.74 -10.47
N SER A 672 -35.52 -11.05 -10.54
CA SER A 672 -35.47 -11.82 -11.79
C SER A 672 -36.80 -11.77 -12.57
N GLU A 673 -37.83 -11.10 -12.05
CA GLU A 673 -39.15 -10.92 -12.66
C GLU A 673 -39.39 -9.45 -13.04
N ASP A 674 -40.48 -9.14 -13.76
CA ASP A 674 -40.86 -7.77 -14.22
C ASP A 674 -39.68 -6.99 -14.81
N LEU A 675 -39.04 -7.61 -15.80
CA LEU A 675 -37.82 -7.11 -16.42
C LEU A 675 -38.13 -6.12 -17.54
N VAL A 676 -37.31 -5.07 -17.61
CA VAL A 676 -37.27 -4.13 -18.72
C VAL A 676 -35.88 -4.11 -19.32
N GLU A 677 -35.80 -3.96 -20.64
CA GLU A 677 -34.54 -3.76 -21.34
C GLU A 677 -33.93 -2.40 -20.97
N PHE A 678 -32.62 -2.36 -20.79
CA PHE A 678 -31.86 -1.18 -20.48
C PHE A 678 -30.45 -1.27 -21.09
N SER A 679 -29.98 -0.14 -21.62
CA SER A 679 -28.66 -0.03 -22.22
C SER A 679 -27.64 0.45 -21.20
N PHE A 680 -26.89 -0.46 -20.59
CA PHE A 680 -25.83 -0.14 -19.64
C PHE A 680 -24.52 0.23 -20.33
N SER A 681 -23.66 0.95 -19.61
CA SER A 681 -22.28 1.21 -20.01
C SER A 681 -21.39 -0.05 -19.88
N GLY A 682 -20.22 -0.01 -20.51
CA GLY A 682 -19.19 -1.04 -20.35
C GLY A 682 -19.63 -2.43 -20.81
N LYS A 683 -19.10 -3.48 -20.15
CA LYS A 683 -19.33 -4.87 -20.53
C LYS A 683 -20.75 -5.39 -20.25
N LEU A 684 -21.55 -4.69 -19.45
CA LEU A 684 -22.93 -5.09 -19.22
C LEU A 684 -23.79 -4.89 -20.48
N GLY A 685 -23.58 -3.77 -21.18
CA GLY A 685 -24.21 -3.51 -22.49
C GLY A 685 -25.74 -3.55 -22.47
N GLN A 686 -26.34 -4.06 -23.54
CA GLN A 686 -27.79 -4.30 -23.58
C GLN A 686 -28.15 -5.44 -22.64
N HIS A 687 -28.93 -5.12 -21.61
CA HIS A 687 -29.31 -6.08 -20.59
C HIS A 687 -30.65 -5.73 -19.96
N TYR A 688 -31.05 -6.49 -18.94
CA TYR A 688 -32.32 -6.29 -18.24
C TYR A 688 -32.12 -5.68 -16.84
N VAL A 689 -33.15 -5.00 -16.36
CA VAL A 689 -33.32 -4.59 -14.96
C VAL A 689 -34.76 -4.79 -14.52
N ASN A 690 -34.98 -5.14 -13.27
CA ASN A 690 -36.32 -5.17 -12.70
C ASN A 690 -36.91 -3.74 -12.63
N ARG A 691 -38.16 -3.57 -13.04
CA ARG A 691 -38.83 -2.27 -13.10
C ARG A 691 -38.89 -1.56 -11.74
N GLN A 692 -39.14 -2.29 -10.66
CA GLN A 692 -39.20 -1.69 -9.32
C GLN A 692 -37.80 -1.27 -8.84
N TRP A 693 -36.76 -2.07 -9.14
CA TRP A 693 -35.38 -1.64 -8.89
C TRP A 693 -35.02 -0.38 -9.65
N GLN A 694 -35.39 -0.30 -10.93
CA GLN A 694 -35.17 0.88 -11.77
C GLN A 694 -35.88 2.12 -11.20
N GLN A 695 -37.14 1.98 -10.76
CA GLN A 695 -37.99 3.08 -10.30
C GLN A 695 -37.79 3.47 -8.82
N ALA A 696 -37.06 2.68 -8.05
CA ALA A 696 -36.85 2.93 -6.62
C ALA A 696 -36.22 4.31 -6.36
N ASP A 697 -36.77 5.02 -5.38
CA ASP A 697 -36.29 6.33 -4.96
C ASP A 697 -35.10 6.22 -3.99
N PHE A 698 -35.06 5.15 -3.19
CA PHE A 698 -33.97 4.87 -2.26
C PHE A 698 -33.60 3.38 -2.27
N ARG A 699 -32.30 3.10 -2.29
CA ARG A 699 -31.76 1.73 -2.39
C ARG A 699 -30.73 1.51 -1.29
N ILE A 700 -30.88 0.42 -0.54
CA ILE A 700 -30.01 0.04 0.57
C ILE A 700 -29.38 -1.32 0.27
N SER A 701 -28.06 -1.41 0.27
CA SER A 701 -27.35 -2.70 0.25
C SER A 701 -27.15 -3.16 1.69
N PHE A 702 -27.75 -4.28 2.10
CA PHE A 702 -27.56 -4.87 3.43
C PHE A 702 -26.80 -6.20 3.34
N ALA A 703 -25.50 -6.10 3.18
CA ALA A 703 -24.63 -7.25 2.91
C ALA A 703 -24.29 -8.07 4.15
N LYS A 704 -23.88 -9.32 3.92
CA LYS A 704 -23.26 -10.18 4.92
C LYS A 704 -21.73 -10.07 4.85
N ASN A 705 -21.06 -9.96 5.99
CA ASN A 705 -19.61 -9.93 6.09
C ASN A 705 -19.01 -11.33 5.88
N LYS A 706 -18.46 -11.56 4.68
CA LYS A 706 -17.88 -12.87 4.36
C LYS A 706 -16.74 -12.83 3.35
N THR A 707 -15.91 -13.87 3.36
CA THR A 707 -14.87 -14.09 2.35
C THR A 707 -15.45 -14.61 1.02
N HIS A 708 -14.70 -14.46 -0.08
CA HIS A 708 -15.13 -14.91 -1.41
C HIS A 708 -13.98 -15.46 -2.25
N SER A 709 -14.20 -16.61 -2.89
CA SER A 709 -13.15 -17.32 -3.65
C SER A 709 -12.60 -16.57 -4.87
N TYR A 710 -13.37 -15.66 -5.47
CA TYR A 710 -12.94 -14.86 -6.64
C TYR A 710 -12.50 -13.44 -6.27
N ALA A 711 -13.06 -12.89 -5.20
CA ALA A 711 -13.03 -11.45 -4.92
C ALA A 711 -12.39 -11.14 -3.55
N PHE A 712 -11.84 -12.17 -2.90
CA PHE A 712 -11.31 -12.21 -1.53
C PHE A 712 -12.37 -11.98 -0.44
N TYR A 713 -13.27 -11.03 -0.63
CA TYR A 713 -14.40 -10.71 0.24
C TYR A 713 -15.68 -10.42 -0.53
N THR A 714 -16.82 -10.48 0.16
CA THR A 714 -18.13 -10.03 -0.28
C THR A 714 -18.70 -9.10 0.77
N LEU A 715 -19.04 -7.89 0.36
CA LEU A 715 -19.62 -6.83 1.19
C LEU A 715 -20.70 -6.08 0.37
N ALA A 716 -20.91 -4.78 0.59
CA ALA A 716 -22.01 -4.00 0.04
C ALA A 716 -21.98 -3.90 -1.49
N ILE A 717 -20.82 -3.71 -2.12
CA ILE A 717 -20.71 -3.58 -3.58
C ILE A 717 -21.05 -4.91 -4.25
N LYS A 718 -20.38 -5.99 -3.82
CA LYS A 718 -20.61 -7.33 -4.38
C LYS A 718 -22.00 -7.88 -4.03
N ASN A 719 -22.66 -7.38 -3.00
CA ASN A 719 -24.05 -7.73 -2.75
C ASN A 719 -25.00 -7.24 -3.86
N ILE A 720 -24.64 -6.14 -4.55
CA ILE A 720 -25.39 -5.60 -5.70
C ILE A 720 -25.17 -6.43 -6.97
N TYR A 721 -24.05 -7.14 -7.12
CA TYR A 721 -23.93 -8.18 -8.16
C TYR A 721 -25.09 -9.19 -8.08
N GLY A 722 -25.54 -9.49 -6.86
CA GLY A 722 -26.71 -10.35 -6.63
C GLY A 722 -28.04 -9.75 -7.08
N ALA A 723 -28.12 -8.46 -7.43
CA ALA A 723 -29.33 -7.81 -7.93
C ALA A 723 -29.50 -7.90 -9.45
N LEU A 724 -28.46 -8.31 -10.19
CA LEU A 724 -28.56 -8.55 -11.64
C LEU A 724 -29.62 -9.63 -11.90
N PRO A 725 -30.46 -9.56 -12.93
CA PRO A 725 -31.70 -10.34 -12.97
C PRO A 725 -31.54 -11.80 -13.43
N LEU A 726 -30.68 -12.10 -14.39
CA LEU A 726 -30.62 -13.45 -14.99
C LEU A 726 -30.16 -14.53 -13.99
N GLU A 727 -30.89 -15.64 -13.90
CA GLU A 727 -30.70 -16.68 -12.87
C GLU A 727 -29.33 -17.39 -12.95
N ASN A 728 -28.89 -17.75 -14.16
CA ASN A 728 -27.60 -18.42 -14.36
C ASN A 728 -26.43 -17.40 -14.31
N LYS A 729 -26.13 -16.90 -13.11
CA LYS A 729 -25.09 -15.88 -12.89
C LYS A 729 -23.72 -16.31 -13.43
N PHE A 730 -23.42 -17.61 -13.31
CA PHE A 730 -22.15 -18.17 -13.74
C PHE A 730 -21.97 -18.07 -15.26
N PHE A 731 -22.97 -18.47 -16.03
CA PHE A 731 -22.92 -18.32 -17.49
C PHE A 731 -22.94 -16.84 -17.90
N GLU A 732 -23.89 -16.07 -17.37
CA GLU A 732 -24.20 -14.73 -17.89
C GLU A 732 -23.17 -13.67 -17.50
N TYR A 733 -22.55 -13.79 -16.32
CA TYR A 733 -21.68 -12.76 -15.77
C TYR A 733 -20.25 -13.23 -15.51
N HIS A 734 -20.01 -14.48 -15.10
CA HIS A 734 -18.63 -14.98 -15.00
C HIS A 734 -18.02 -15.28 -16.37
N HIS A 735 -18.79 -15.93 -17.26
CA HIS A 735 -18.27 -16.38 -18.55
C HIS A 735 -18.42 -15.33 -19.66
N GLN A 736 -19.58 -14.69 -19.79
CA GLN A 736 -19.87 -13.81 -20.94
C GLN A 736 -19.41 -12.35 -20.76
N ARG A 737 -19.53 -11.77 -19.55
CA ARG A 737 -19.48 -10.30 -19.36
C ARG A 737 -18.47 -9.78 -18.33
N ASP A 738 -17.83 -10.65 -17.55
CA ASP A 738 -17.11 -10.29 -16.32
C ASP A 738 -18.03 -9.78 -15.18
N ILE A 739 -17.69 -10.15 -13.95
CA ILE A 739 -18.49 -9.85 -12.75
C ILE A 739 -18.22 -8.45 -12.18
N PHE A 740 -17.04 -7.88 -12.44
CA PHE A 740 -16.59 -6.65 -11.82
C PHE A 740 -17.16 -5.42 -12.53
N GLU A 741 -16.83 -5.25 -13.82
CA GLU A 741 -17.27 -4.09 -14.62
C GLU A 741 -18.80 -4.05 -14.74
N THR A 742 -19.41 -5.23 -14.90
CA THR A 742 -20.87 -5.37 -14.97
C THR A 742 -21.57 -4.83 -13.73
N THR A 743 -21.04 -5.14 -12.54
CA THR A 743 -21.64 -4.69 -11.28
C THR A 743 -21.48 -3.18 -11.10
N ILE A 744 -20.31 -2.63 -11.46
CA ILE A 744 -20.08 -1.19 -11.38
C ILE A 744 -20.98 -0.43 -12.37
N ALA A 745 -21.15 -0.92 -13.60
CA ALA A 745 -22.08 -0.34 -14.58
C ALA A 745 -23.53 -0.34 -14.07
N PHE A 746 -23.94 -1.42 -13.38
CA PHE A 746 -25.27 -1.49 -12.78
C PHE A 746 -25.47 -0.47 -11.65
N ILE A 747 -24.47 -0.28 -10.77
CA ILE A 747 -24.50 0.74 -9.71
C ILE A 747 -24.47 2.16 -10.30
N GLN A 748 -23.71 2.40 -11.38
CA GLN A 748 -23.68 3.68 -12.07
C GLN A 748 -25.06 4.06 -12.65
N ALA A 749 -25.74 3.10 -13.27
CA ALA A 749 -27.08 3.31 -13.82
C ALA A 749 -28.15 3.49 -12.71
N PHE A 750 -28.02 2.73 -11.62
CA PHE A 750 -28.96 2.75 -10.50
C PHE A 750 -28.23 2.91 -9.16
N PRO A 751 -27.96 4.16 -8.74
CA PRO A 751 -27.22 4.44 -7.53
C PRO A 751 -27.84 3.80 -6.29
N VAL A 752 -26.96 3.28 -5.43
CA VAL A 752 -27.30 2.75 -4.11
C VAL A 752 -26.95 3.83 -3.08
N HIS A 753 -27.91 4.14 -2.21
CA HIS A 753 -27.89 5.34 -1.37
C HIS A 753 -27.34 5.08 0.03
N PHE A 754 -27.35 3.82 0.46
CA PHE A 754 -26.84 3.45 1.77
C PHE A 754 -26.32 2.01 1.80
N ALA A 755 -25.23 1.79 2.52
CA ALA A 755 -24.61 0.49 2.73
C ALA A 755 -24.69 0.11 4.21
N LEU A 756 -25.12 -1.12 4.46
CA LEU A 756 -25.06 -1.79 5.76
C LEU A 756 -24.35 -3.13 5.59
N ILE A 757 -23.52 -3.49 6.54
CA ILE A 757 -22.82 -4.77 6.58
C ILE A 757 -23.14 -5.43 7.92
N ASP A 758 -23.86 -6.56 7.85
CA ASP A 758 -24.00 -7.48 8.97
C ASP A 758 -22.69 -8.26 9.15
N ALA A 759 -21.91 -7.83 10.14
CA ALA A 759 -20.73 -8.52 10.64
C ALA A 759 -20.94 -8.94 12.11
N HIS A 760 -22.17 -9.25 12.53
CA HIS A 760 -22.38 -9.67 13.91
C HIS A 760 -21.88 -11.10 14.10
N LEU A 761 -22.28 -11.97 13.17
CA LEU A 761 -21.69 -13.27 12.91
C LEU A 761 -21.18 -13.29 11.48
N SER A 762 -19.92 -13.66 11.27
CA SER A 762 -19.27 -13.57 9.97
C SER A 762 -18.76 -14.92 9.47
N ALA A 763 -18.69 -15.08 8.16
CA ALA A 763 -18.16 -16.28 7.52
C ALA A 763 -16.76 -16.03 6.94
N ASP A 764 -15.75 -16.76 7.40
CA ASP A 764 -14.38 -16.59 6.95
C ASP A 764 -13.78 -17.87 6.33
N GLY A 765 -12.55 -17.78 5.84
CA GLY A 765 -11.84 -18.90 5.20
C GLY A 765 -12.07 -19.05 3.68
N PRO A 766 -11.53 -20.10 3.06
CA PRO A 766 -11.54 -20.29 1.60
C PRO A 766 -12.94 -20.50 1.01
N PHE A 767 -13.92 -20.85 1.84
CA PHE A 767 -15.28 -21.18 1.42
C PHE A 767 -16.35 -20.35 2.13
N GLY A 768 -16.03 -19.20 2.74
CA GLY A 768 -17.01 -18.39 3.49
C GLY A 768 -18.24 -17.92 2.68
N ILE A 769 -18.22 -18.01 1.34
CA ILE A 769 -19.42 -17.86 0.51
C ILE A 769 -20.37 -19.08 0.57
N PHE A 770 -19.84 -20.29 0.74
CA PHE A 770 -20.56 -21.56 0.62
C PHE A 770 -20.77 -22.29 1.95
N ALA A 771 -19.87 -22.13 2.92
CA ALA A 771 -19.96 -22.71 4.25
C ALA A 771 -18.83 -22.18 5.12
N ASP A 772 -19.12 -21.95 6.39
CA ASP A 772 -18.11 -21.76 7.42
C ASP A 772 -18.26 -22.80 8.54
N LYS A 773 -17.18 -23.53 8.79
CA LYS A 773 -17.11 -24.52 9.87
C LYS A 773 -16.85 -23.87 11.22
N SER A 774 -16.45 -22.61 11.31
CA SER A 774 -16.28 -21.94 12.60
C SER A 774 -16.54 -20.44 12.45
N PRO A 775 -17.80 -20.05 12.22
CA PRO A 775 -18.18 -18.65 12.06
C PRO A 775 -17.56 -17.74 13.11
N ASN A 776 -17.03 -16.62 12.65
CA ASN A 776 -16.33 -15.68 13.50
C ASN A 776 -17.34 -14.72 14.14
N LEU A 777 -17.43 -14.74 15.48
CA LEU A 777 -18.32 -13.86 16.24
C LEU A 777 -17.68 -12.48 16.39
N THR A 778 -17.79 -11.67 15.35
CA THR A 778 -17.18 -10.35 15.23
C THR A 778 -17.98 -9.24 15.92
N GLN A 779 -19.28 -9.47 16.17
CA GLN A 779 -20.19 -8.60 16.93
C GLN A 779 -20.26 -7.16 16.41
N THR A 780 -20.10 -6.97 15.09
CA THR A 780 -19.97 -5.64 14.48
C THR A 780 -21.09 -5.39 13.47
N ILE A 781 -21.62 -4.17 13.42
CA ILE A 781 -22.40 -3.68 12.26
C ILE A 781 -21.65 -2.49 11.68
N ILE A 782 -21.56 -2.43 10.35
CA ILE A 782 -20.93 -1.31 9.65
C ILE A 782 -21.97 -0.62 8.79
N GLY A 783 -21.98 0.72 8.76
CA GLY A 783 -22.85 1.49 7.88
C GLY A 783 -22.22 2.77 7.36
N SER A 784 -22.65 3.17 6.17
CA SER A 784 -22.21 4.39 5.48
C SER A 784 -23.20 4.76 4.37
N GLU A 785 -23.26 6.06 4.02
CA GLU A 785 -23.93 6.53 2.80
C GLU A 785 -23.16 6.20 1.51
N ASP A 786 -21.90 5.78 1.64
CA ASP A 786 -21.01 5.47 0.53
C ASP A 786 -20.57 4.00 0.57
N LEU A 787 -20.82 3.27 -0.52
CA LEU A 787 -20.52 1.84 -0.65
C LEU A 787 -19.02 1.58 -0.65
N VAL A 788 -18.24 2.44 -1.32
CA VAL A 788 -16.77 2.32 -1.36
C VAL A 788 -16.23 2.48 0.04
N ALA A 789 -16.70 3.47 0.79
CA ALA A 789 -16.26 3.71 2.17
C ALA A 789 -16.63 2.55 3.12
N ALA A 790 -17.87 2.02 3.04
CA ALA A 790 -18.30 0.88 3.85
C ALA A 790 -17.46 -0.38 3.56
N ASP A 791 -17.29 -0.72 2.29
CA ASP A 791 -16.52 -1.90 1.88
C ASP A 791 -15.03 -1.73 2.21
N TRP A 792 -14.49 -0.51 2.12
CA TRP A 792 -13.11 -0.21 2.50
C TRP A 792 -12.84 -0.52 3.96
N ILE A 793 -13.71 -0.05 4.86
CA ILE A 793 -13.60 -0.33 6.30
C ILE A 793 -13.88 -1.81 6.58
N GLY A 794 -14.89 -2.42 5.94
CA GLY A 794 -15.17 -3.85 6.11
C GLY A 794 -13.99 -4.74 5.73
N ALA A 795 -13.38 -4.51 4.56
CA ALA A 795 -12.20 -5.24 4.10
C ALA A 795 -10.97 -4.98 4.97
N ALA A 796 -10.74 -3.74 5.39
CA ALA A 796 -9.64 -3.42 6.30
C ALA A 796 -9.79 -4.10 7.67
N LYS A 797 -11.02 -4.21 8.21
CA LYS A 797 -11.30 -4.99 9.43
C LYS A 797 -11.08 -6.49 9.23
N MET A 798 -11.22 -7.02 8.02
CA MET A 798 -10.79 -8.39 7.69
C MET A 798 -9.25 -8.53 7.62
N GLY A 799 -8.50 -7.44 7.69
CA GLY A 799 -7.05 -7.43 7.48
C GLY A 799 -6.64 -7.70 6.05
N LEU A 800 -7.43 -7.20 5.10
CA LEU A 800 -7.12 -7.15 3.68
C LEU A 800 -6.79 -5.73 3.26
N ASP A 801 -5.87 -5.59 2.31
CA ASP A 801 -5.87 -4.43 1.43
C ASP A 801 -7.20 -4.41 0.66
N PRO A 802 -8.06 -3.39 0.83
CA PRO A 802 -9.34 -3.33 0.12
C PRO A 802 -9.18 -3.42 -1.41
N LEU A 803 -8.08 -2.91 -1.97
CA LEU A 803 -7.78 -2.95 -3.40
C LEU A 803 -7.36 -4.34 -3.90
N VAL A 804 -7.23 -5.35 -3.04
CA VAL A 804 -7.02 -6.74 -3.50
C VAL A 804 -8.19 -7.24 -4.35
N SER A 805 -9.39 -6.68 -4.15
CA SER A 805 -10.59 -7.03 -4.92
C SER A 805 -10.75 -6.14 -6.16
N ASP A 806 -10.93 -6.75 -7.33
CA ASP A 806 -11.18 -5.99 -8.56
C ASP A 806 -12.51 -5.22 -8.52
N TYR A 807 -13.49 -5.64 -7.70
CA TYR A 807 -14.67 -4.83 -7.38
C TYR A 807 -14.29 -3.47 -6.80
N MET A 808 -13.37 -3.46 -5.82
CA MET A 808 -12.94 -2.23 -5.17
C MET A 808 -12.11 -1.36 -6.12
N LYS A 809 -11.18 -1.96 -6.88
CA LYS A 809 -10.41 -1.21 -7.90
C LYS A 809 -11.34 -0.49 -8.88
N LYS A 810 -12.32 -1.21 -9.43
CA LYS A 810 -13.29 -0.65 -10.39
C LYS A 810 -14.24 0.35 -9.74
N ALA A 811 -14.63 0.15 -8.48
CA ALA A 811 -15.45 1.12 -7.76
C ALA A 811 -14.69 2.42 -7.46
N VAL A 812 -13.42 2.34 -7.05
CA VAL A 812 -12.58 3.54 -6.86
C VAL A 812 -12.32 4.26 -8.18
N GLU A 813 -12.10 3.52 -9.27
CA GLU A 813 -11.98 4.11 -10.62
C GLU A 813 -13.26 4.86 -11.03
N ALA A 814 -14.44 4.28 -10.78
CA ALA A 814 -15.72 4.83 -11.21
C ALA A 814 -16.29 5.93 -10.30
N PHE A 815 -16.11 5.81 -8.98
CA PHE A 815 -16.77 6.67 -7.98
C PHE A 815 -15.78 7.48 -7.13
N GLY A 816 -14.49 7.15 -7.20
CA GLY A 816 -13.49 7.60 -6.23
C GLY A 816 -13.65 6.91 -4.87
N LYS A 817 -12.63 7.04 -4.02
CA LYS A 817 -12.67 6.70 -2.60
C LYS A 817 -12.74 8.00 -1.80
N PRO A 818 -13.80 8.24 -1.00
CA PRO A 818 -13.86 9.43 -0.16
C PRO A 818 -12.81 9.38 0.96
N HIS A 819 -12.53 10.53 1.56
CA HIS A 819 -11.89 10.58 2.87
C HIS A 819 -12.86 10.02 3.91
N ILE A 820 -12.40 9.08 4.75
CA ILE A 820 -13.26 8.32 5.65
C ILE A 820 -13.08 8.78 7.10
N GLN A 821 -14.17 9.22 7.71
CA GLN A 821 -14.26 9.46 9.16
C GLN A 821 -14.85 8.22 9.83
N VAL A 822 -14.01 7.42 10.47
CA VAL A 822 -14.45 6.20 11.16
C VAL A 822 -14.98 6.55 12.56
N ILE A 823 -16.20 6.10 12.85
CA ILE A 823 -16.83 6.16 14.17
C ILE A 823 -16.93 4.74 14.73
N GLY A 824 -16.52 4.54 15.99
CA GLY A 824 -16.59 3.23 16.66
C GLY A 824 -15.27 2.45 16.61
N ASP A 825 -15.39 1.12 16.47
CA ASP A 825 -14.27 0.18 16.57
C ASP A 825 -13.40 0.15 15.31
N ARG A 826 -12.16 0.62 15.45
CA ARG A 826 -11.13 0.62 14.39
C ARG A 826 -10.31 -0.68 14.33
N SER A 827 -10.49 -1.59 15.28
CA SER A 827 -9.66 -2.80 15.35
C SER A 827 -9.99 -3.80 14.24
N VAL A 828 -9.00 -4.60 13.86
CA VAL A 828 -9.15 -5.72 12.93
C VAL A 828 -9.85 -6.87 13.64
N TYR A 829 -10.63 -7.67 12.91
CA TYR A 829 -11.26 -8.87 13.43
C TYR A 829 -10.22 -9.89 13.91
N PRO A 830 -10.31 -10.34 15.17
CA PRO A 830 -9.40 -11.33 15.70
C PRO A 830 -9.62 -12.67 14.99
N HIS A 831 -8.52 -13.40 14.77
CA HIS A 831 -8.53 -14.76 14.21
C HIS A 831 -9.15 -14.93 12.80
N TRP A 832 -9.40 -13.84 12.06
CA TRP A 832 -9.95 -13.89 10.71
C TRP A 832 -9.09 -14.75 9.74
N VAL A 833 -9.73 -15.57 8.90
CA VAL A 833 -9.08 -16.39 7.84
C VAL A 833 -9.57 -15.96 6.45
N ASN A 834 -8.69 -15.78 5.45
CA ASN A 834 -9.05 -15.25 4.11
C ASN A 834 -8.79 -16.34 3.11
N VAL A 835 -9.33 -16.11 1.91
CA VAL A 835 -9.00 -16.85 0.71
C VAL A 835 -7.54 -16.59 0.32
N SER A 836 -6.84 -17.65 -0.11
CA SER A 836 -5.48 -17.58 -0.67
C SER A 836 -5.48 -17.27 -2.16
N ASP A 837 -4.44 -16.61 -2.65
CA ASP A 837 -4.30 -16.14 -4.04
C ASP A 837 -4.39 -17.27 -5.08
N ILE A 838 -4.01 -18.49 -4.72
CA ILE A 838 -4.16 -19.69 -5.56
C ILE A 838 -5.63 -20.01 -5.88
N ILE A 839 -6.55 -19.73 -4.95
CA ILE A 839 -7.97 -20.08 -5.12
C ILE A 839 -8.63 -19.21 -6.20
N PRO A 840 -8.48 -17.86 -6.23
CA PRO A 840 -8.87 -17.05 -7.37
C PRO A 840 -8.20 -17.49 -8.66
N LEU A 841 -6.89 -17.78 -8.66
CA LEU A 841 -6.18 -18.24 -9.86
C LEU A 841 -6.78 -19.53 -10.43
N PHE A 842 -7.08 -20.51 -9.57
CA PHE A 842 -7.76 -21.74 -9.97
C PHE A 842 -9.18 -21.45 -10.46
N ALA A 843 -9.93 -20.63 -9.75
CA ALA A 843 -11.30 -20.30 -10.10
C ALA A 843 -11.39 -19.61 -11.48
N PHE A 844 -10.57 -18.58 -11.72
CA PHE A 844 -10.53 -17.88 -13.00
C PHE A 844 -9.95 -18.72 -14.14
N ASN A 845 -8.82 -19.41 -13.92
CA ASN A 845 -8.11 -20.09 -15.03
C ASN A 845 -8.62 -21.51 -15.31
N VAL A 846 -9.40 -22.11 -14.41
CA VAL A 846 -9.92 -23.48 -14.57
C VAL A 846 -11.44 -23.49 -14.61
N LEU A 847 -12.12 -22.94 -13.59
CA LEU A 847 -13.58 -23.01 -13.51
C LEU A 847 -14.27 -22.09 -14.53
N ASP A 848 -13.84 -20.82 -14.64
CA ASP A 848 -14.47 -19.82 -15.52
C ASP A 848 -14.11 -20.00 -17.01
N ARG A 849 -12.86 -20.40 -17.30
CA ARG A 849 -12.42 -20.67 -18.69
C ARG A 849 -13.16 -21.83 -19.35
N GLN A 850 -13.63 -22.80 -18.57
CA GLN A 850 -14.36 -23.96 -19.08
C GLN A 850 -15.73 -24.05 -18.40
N TYR A 851 -16.69 -23.27 -18.90
CA TYR A 851 -18.05 -23.18 -18.35
C TYR A 851 -18.66 -24.56 -18.04
N TYR A 852 -18.57 -25.52 -18.97
CA TYR A 852 -19.14 -26.86 -18.76
C TYR A 852 -18.51 -27.61 -17.60
N PHE A 853 -17.20 -27.47 -17.40
CA PHE A 853 -16.47 -28.06 -16.28
C PHE A 853 -16.80 -27.34 -14.96
N GLY A 854 -16.75 -26.01 -14.93
CA GLY A 854 -17.10 -25.22 -13.75
C GLY A 854 -18.56 -25.44 -13.31
N ASN A 855 -19.49 -25.44 -14.25
CA ASN A 855 -20.92 -25.70 -14.00
C ASN A 855 -21.14 -27.12 -13.46
N LEU A 856 -20.45 -28.13 -14.02
CA LEU A 856 -20.46 -29.49 -13.48
C LEU A 856 -19.90 -29.52 -12.05
N PHE A 857 -18.75 -28.90 -11.81
CA PHE A 857 -18.12 -28.82 -10.49
C PHE A 857 -19.07 -28.22 -9.43
N TYR A 858 -19.66 -27.05 -9.70
CA TYR A 858 -20.67 -26.44 -8.82
C TYR A 858 -21.85 -27.37 -8.58
N SER A 859 -22.38 -27.99 -9.64
CA SER A 859 -23.51 -28.90 -9.53
C SER A 859 -23.19 -30.17 -8.74
N LEU A 860 -21.93 -30.60 -8.66
CA LEU A 860 -21.53 -31.84 -7.98
C LEU A 860 -21.20 -31.60 -6.50
N PHE A 861 -20.50 -30.50 -6.21
CA PHE A 861 -19.95 -30.21 -4.88
C PHE A 861 -20.84 -29.33 -4.00
N ALA A 862 -21.90 -28.72 -4.55
CA ALA A 862 -22.88 -28.00 -3.74
C ALA A 862 -23.62 -28.92 -2.76
N TYR A 863 -23.58 -28.54 -1.49
CA TYR A 863 -24.37 -29.08 -0.39
C TYR A 863 -25.54 -28.14 -0.08
N MET A 864 -26.67 -28.71 0.33
CA MET A 864 -27.91 -27.99 0.62
C MET A 864 -28.69 -28.73 1.73
N ASP A 865 -29.49 -28.00 2.50
CA ASP A 865 -30.56 -28.55 3.32
C ASP A 865 -31.55 -29.37 2.48
N GLU A 866 -32.21 -30.35 3.10
CA GLU A 866 -33.17 -31.25 2.44
C GLU A 866 -34.34 -30.50 1.79
N PHE A 867 -34.64 -29.29 2.28
CA PHE A 867 -35.63 -28.39 1.70
C PHE A 867 -35.33 -28.01 0.24
N PHE A 868 -34.05 -27.96 -0.16
CA PHE A 868 -33.64 -27.67 -1.54
C PHE A 868 -33.26 -28.98 -2.25
N GLN A 869 -34.25 -29.60 -2.89
CA GLN A 869 -34.02 -30.85 -3.59
C GLN A 869 -33.31 -30.60 -4.92
N TYR A 870 -32.39 -31.49 -5.27
CA TYR A 870 -31.70 -31.37 -6.55
C TYR A 870 -32.67 -31.69 -7.70
N LYS A 871 -32.74 -30.83 -8.73
CA LYS A 871 -33.58 -31.00 -9.93
C LYS A 871 -33.07 -32.23 -10.70
N ASP A 872 -33.81 -33.33 -10.60
CA ASP A 872 -33.44 -34.69 -11.02
C ASP A 872 -32.49 -34.78 -12.25
N PRO A 873 -31.19 -35.07 -12.06
CA PRO A 873 -30.26 -35.19 -13.16
C PRO A 873 -30.18 -36.64 -13.64
N GLY A 874 -29.95 -36.84 -14.94
CA GLY A 874 -29.70 -38.19 -15.48
C GLY A 874 -28.68 -39.01 -14.66
N LEU A 875 -28.82 -40.34 -14.72
CA LEU A 875 -28.10 -41.35 -13.91
C LEU A 875 -26.60 -41.06 -13.65
N GLY A 876 -25.86 -40.57 -14.64
CA GLY A 876 -24.43 -40.27 -14.51
C GLY A 876 -24.09 -39.15 -13.52
N ARG A 877 -24.90 -38.09 -13.44
CA ARG A 877 -24.71 -36.99 -12.47
C ARG A 877 -25.13 -37.40 -11.06
N LYS A 878 -26.16 -38.25 -10.94
CA LYS A 878 -26.57 -38.87 -9.67
C LYS A 878 -25.43 -39.73 -9.11
N PHE A 879 -24.85 -40.58 -9.94
CA PHE A 879 -23.69 -41.40 -9.58
C PHE A 879 -22.45 -40.57 -9.21
N ALA A 880 -22.12 -39.53 -9.98
CA ALA A 880 -21.01 -38.62 -9.67
C ALA A 880 -21.23 -37.83 -8.36
N ARG A 881 -22.47 -37.44 -8.03
CA ARG A 881 -22.79 -36.80 -6.74
C ARG A 881 -22.60 -37.75 -5.57
N GLU A 882 -22.92 -39.04 -5.72
CA GLU A 882 -22.67 -40.07 -4.71
C GLU A 882 -21.17 -40.34 -4.52
N LEU A 883 -20.40 -40.45 -5.60
CA LEU A 883 -18.94 -40.57 -5.51
C LEU A 883 -18.27 -39.36 -4.83
N ALA A 884 -18.85 -38.16 -4.98
CA ALA A 884 -18.38 -36.95 -4.32
C ALA A 884 -18.86 -36.82 -2.85
N GLN A 885 -19.72 -37.72 -2.33
CA GLN A 885 -20.24 -37.64 -0.95
C GLN A 885 -19.16 -37.70 0.14
N PRO A 886 -18.08 -38.51 0.05
CA PRO A 886 -17.03 -38.49 1.06
C PRO A 886 -16.36 -37.12 1.16
N LEU A 887 -16.04 -36.50 0.00
CA LEU A 887 -15.49 -35.14 -0.08
C LEU A 887 -16.49 -34.09 0.43
N LYS A 888 -17.77 -34.15 0.04
CA LYS A 888 -18.82 -33.25 0.57
C LYS A 888 -18.98 -33.41 2.08
N THR A 889 -19.05 -34.63 2.57
CA THR A 889 -19.13 -34.91 4.02
C THR A 889 -17.92 -34.30 4.72
N LEU A 890 -16.72 -34.38 4.14
CA LEU A 890 -15.49 -33.79 4.65
C LEU A 890 -15.50 -32.24 4.70
N PHE A 891 -16.04 -31.58 3.68
CA PHE A 891 -16.14 -30.10 3.62
C PHE A 891 -17.30 -29.54 4.44
N PHE A 892 -18.37 -30.30 4.67
CA PHE A 892 -19.58 -29.86 5.40
C PHE A 892 -19.81 -30.61 6.73
N GLN A 893 -18.77 -31.23 7.32
CA GLN A 893 -18.87 -32.09 8.52
C GLN A 893 -19.67 -31.49 9.67
N LYS A 894 -19.42 -30.22 10.01
CA LYS A 894 -20.07 -29.55 11.14
C LYS A 894 -21.55 -29.26 10.89
N VAL A 895 -21.94 -28.97 9.65
CA VAL A 895 -23.35 -28.78 9.28
C VAL A 895 -24.13 -30.10 9.37
N ARG A 896 -23.47 -31.22 9.04
CA ARG A 896 -24.09 -32.57 9.07
C ARG A 896 -24.12 -33.22 10.45
N LYS A 897 -23.12 -33.00 11.31
CA LYS A 897 -22.93 -33.75 12.55
C LYS A 897 -22.87 -32.89 13.82
N GLY A 898 -22.89 -31.55 13.70
CA GLY A 898 -22.73 -30.62 14.83
C GLY A 898 -21.31 -30.48 15.37
N GLU A 899 -20.41 -31.44 15.11
CA GLU A 899 -19.04 -31.48 15.64
C GLU A 899 -17.96 -31.49 14.54
N LEU A 900 -16.78 -30.96 14.88
CA LEU A 900 -15.67 -30.73 13.95
C LEU A 900 -14.48 -31.63 14.32
N ASN A 901 -14.15 -32.62 13.48
CA ASN A 901 -12.96 -33.45 13.70
C ASN A 901 -11.71 -32.67 13.27
N GLN A 902 -10.94 -32.18 14.24
CA GLN A 902 -9.81 -31.27 14.01
C GLN A 902 -8.58 -31.97 13.38
N ASP A 903 -8.34 -33.23 13.71
CA ASP A 903 -7.17 -33.98 13.25
C ASP A 903 -7.31 -34.37 11.77
N LEU A 904 -8.49 -34.86 11.37
CA LEU A 904 -8.79 -35.20 9.98
C LEU A 904 -8.70 -33.98 9.05
N ASN A 905 -9.13 -32.80 9.52
CA ASN A 905 -9.02 -31.56 8.74
C ASN A 905 -7.57 -31.10 8.57
N ARG A 906 -6.71 -31.22 9.61
CA ARG A 906 -5.28 -30.88 9.51
C ARG A 906 -4.56 -31.76 8.51
N GLU A 907 -4.81 -33.06 8.53
CA GLU A 907 -4.14 -34.05 7.69
C GLU A 907 -4.47 -33.85 6.20
N LEU A 908 -5.73 -33.56 5.89
CA LEU A 908 -6.21 -33.30 4.53
C LEU A 908 -5.81 -31.94 4.00
N PHE A 909 -5.82 -30.88 4.82
CA PHE A 909 -5.29 -29.59 4.41
C PHE A 909 -3.80 -29.72 4.04
N SER A 910 -3.04 -30.54 4.79
CA SER A 910 -1.64 -30.91 4.49
C SER A 910 -1.49 -31.75 3.20
N SER A 911 -2.47 -32.59 2.90
CA SER A 911 -2.41 -33.51 1.75
C SER A 911 -2.81 -32.83 0.44
N LEU A 912 -3.84 -31.98 0.45
CA LEU A 912 -4.21 -31.12 -0.68
C LEU A 912 -3.10 -30.12 -1.02
N THR A 913 -2.39 -29.61 -0.01
CA THR A 913 -1.22 -28.74 -0.21
C THR A 913 0.05 -29.45 -0.68
N LYS A 914 0.05 -30.79 -0.72
CA LYS A 914 1.12 -31.58 -1.38
C LYS A 914 0.77 -31.96 -2.82
N LEU A 915 -0.51 -31.84 -3.19
CA LEU A 915 -1.07 -32.26 -4.47
C LEU A 915 -1.25 -31.09 -5.46
N LEU A 916 -1.44 -29.87 -4.92
CA LEU A 916 -1.35 -28.58 -5.61
C LEU A 916 0.07 -28.03 -5.45
#